data_AF-B0VZE0-F1
#
_entry.id   AF-B0VZE0-F1
#
_cell.length_a   1.000
_cell.length_b   1.000
_cell.length_c   1.000
_cell.angle_alpha   90.00
_cell.angle_beta   90.00
_cell.angle_gamma   90.00
#
_symmetry.space_group_name_H-M   'P 1'
#
loop_
_entity.id
_entity.type
_entity.pdbx_description
1 polymer ?
#
loop_
_entity_poly.entity_id
_entity_poly.type
_entity_poly.pdbx_seq_one_letter_code
_entity_poly.pdbx_strand_id
1 'polypeptide(L)'
;MSPKSVVLVVVLSVFGSRSVSALNCFQCNGATCTNEATLGNVVQCPDGDLVCFSQFNGFLLTRRGCWSELGGEVSVADCSGGDCARCQEEYCNGLSRTDHKCVSCTSTADGQCISNAQDLPAMQCEAASVDLTKAQCYTRIIGSTTERGCVESERTLEECTSPTCQTCTGNGCNTAVFPAGRQMCVSCSGAAECNAQTSTEYCALPYDSCVTLQRSDGTYVKSCEGAMATTDQTFCQANPDKCSYCGMNACNKAELNTATSRKCYHCEGTGCLQTSVNIETCHNSDDVCFSMFDGFNPVLRGCKSQLSQAKKAQCEDENDKSCQLCADDVCNLVSHVDHKCEYCSSVFDTNCITAPNSPVQCPAPTTEVSADAQCYTRVIGSVTERGCLGSATDALACDSTENCQTCAIENGAACNKAIFPTDRIQCVVGNTADQYCPNPADSCVQIANNGETITKKCQSSMTAAEVSFCEANSNKCDFCWANNCNQQAITFNYLECFSCESTVDGHCTTNPSAITTVDHCTTCATLFSTSTNALKRGCLQSLTAAEQAQCAAGDSSCSTCTTNRCNGVVFPADRLSCYSCAQGECHSHDGISVEYCGHYSQGDSCVTRLDSSGKVTWMGCLSSLSSAVVTTCNGNANLCRKCSTANCNEPGKVLASGSCVQCISSTDPDCVEAASNFVVQPCNDPQNSACYSRLTSTGATERGCFSDLDSTSKTRCQAGTDCRMCSTRARCNSLEFPIQIKCFQCDSTTTPECKNAQLGTPSNCPAYNTANKCFTVVQENGDTVRKCGTGTRDATCGSSKSCEQCLFSGCNKRVSTAIVPTIIPKPEIVPIKSSANGRFVVGGNLALLIVVVVRSILMR
;
A
#
# COMPACT_ATOMS: atom_id res chain seq x y z
N MET A 1 -20.68 7.14 101.76
CA MET A 1 -21.35 8.30 102.39
C MET A 1 -21.55 9.36 101.33
N SER A 2 -22.72 10.00 101.26
CA SER A 2 -23.07 10.96 100.21
C SER A 2 -23.03 12.41 100.73
N PRO A 3 -22.39 13.34 100.00
CA PRO A 3 -22.70 14.76 100.01
C PRO A 3 -23.30 15.13 98.65
N LYS A 4 -24.63 15.11 98.50
CA LYS A 4 -25.49 16.29 98.70
C LYS A 4 -24.99 17.55 97.96
N SER A 5 -25.25 17.60 96.66
CA SER A 5 -25.32 18.85 95.91
C SER A 5 -26.40 19.77 96.50
N VAL A 6 -26.06 21.03 96.75
CA VAL A 6 -27.04 22.09 97.07
C VAL A 6 -27.01 23.08 95.92
N VAL A 7 -28.03 23.00 95.06
CA VAL A 7 -28.28 24.02 94.02
C VAL A 7 -29.32 24.98 94.56
N LEU A 8 -29.01 26.28 94.52
CA LEU A 8 -29.91 27.34 94.95
C LEU A 8 -31.05 27.47 93.92
N VAL A 9 -32.27 27.06 94.31
CA VAL A 9 -33.45 27.21 93.46
C VAL A 9 -34.04 28.61 93.65
N VAL A 10 -33.93 29.45 92.62
CA VAL A 10 -34.71 30.68 92.52
C VAL A 10 -36.01 30.36 91.77
N VAL A 11 -37.12 30.24 92.49
CA VAL A 11 -38.44 30.06 91.88
C VAL A 11 -38.97 31.42 91.43
N LEU A 12 -38.81 31.72 90.14
CA LEU A 12 -39.59 32.75 89.46
C LEU A 12 -40.76 32.08 88.76
N SER A 13 -41.91 32.04 89.45
CA SER A 13 -43.18 31.58 88.90
C SER A 13 -43.75 32.61 87.93
N VAL A 14 -43.19 32.67 86.73
CA VAL A 14 -43.84 33.32 85.59
C VAL A 14 -44.99 32.42 85.16
N PHE A 15 -46.21 32.97 85.14
CA PHE A 15 -47.34 32.36 84.44
C PHE A 15 -47.06 32.43 82.94
N GLY A 16 -46.27 31.47 82.46
CA GLY A 16 -46.10 31.24 81.04
C GLY A 16 -47.43 30.77 80.47
N SER A 17 -48.16 31.68 79.82
CA SER A 17 -49.06 31.31 78.73
C SER A 17 -48.33 30.28 77.87
N ARG A 18 -48.92 29.10 77.66
CA ARG A 18 -48.38 28.18 76.66
C ARG A 18 -48.59 28.82 75.29
N SER A 19 -47.63 29.62 74.84
CA SER A 19 -47.41 29.80 73.41
C SER A 19 -47.22 28.40 72.85
N VAL A 20 -48.20 27.95 72.06
CA VAL A 20 -47.99 26.84 71.15
C VAL A 20 -46.85 27.32 70.24
N SER A 21 -45.71 26.62 70.27
CA SER A 21 -44.60 26.96 69.39
C SER A 21 -45.08 26.82 67.95
N ALA A 22 -45.11 27.94 67.23
CA ALA A 22 -45.58 27.99 65.85
C ALA A 22 -44.63 27.15 64.97
N LEU A 23 -45.20 26.18 64.28
CA LEU A 23 -44.49 25.24 63.42
C LEU A 23 -43.90 25.98 62.21
N ASN A 24 -42.63 25.75 61.87
CA ASN A 24 -42.07 26.23 60.62
C ASN A 24 -42.13 25.15 59.54
N CYS A 25 -42.63 25.51 58.36
CA CYS A 25 -42.72 24.65 57.19
C CYS A 25 -41.96 25.30 56.03
N PHE A 26 -41.46 24.51 55.08
CA PHE A 26 -41.03 25.07 53.80
C PHE A 26 -42.25 25.51 52.97
N GLN A 27 -42.13 26.62 52.23
CA GLN A 27 -43.21 27.19 51.44
C GLN A 27 -42.81 27.42 49.98
N CYS A 28 -43.64 26.98 49.04
CA CYS A 28 -43.58 27.39 47.64
C CYS A 28 -44.90 27.08 46.92
N ASN A 29 -45.12 27.71 45.76
CA ASN A 29 -46.29 27.48 44.91
C ASN A 29 -45.92 27.59 43.41
N GLY A 30 -46.35 26.62 42.61
CA GLY A 30 -46.11 26.57 41.16
C GLY A 30 -44.63 26.59 40.81
N ALA A 31 -44.24 27.45 39.86
CA ALA A 31 -42.86 27.58 39.38
C ALA A 31 -41.83 28.01 40.45
N THR A 32 -42.26 28.40 41.66
CA THR A 32 -41.32 28.64 42.78
C THR A 32 -40.92 27.34 43.51
N CYS A 33 -41.64 26.24 43.31
CA CYS A 33 -41.24 24.92 43.81
C CYS A 33 -40.20 24.22 42.93
N THR A 34 -40.00 24.70 41.69
CA THR A 34 -39.06 24.12 40.71
C THR A 34 -37.77 24.94 40.58
N ASN A 35 -37.48 25.81 41.56
CA ASN A 35 -36.31 26.69 41.54
C ASN A 35 -35.52 26.52 42.85
N GLU A 36 -34.25 26.08 42.76
CA GLU A 36 -33.36 25.86 43.90
C GLU A 36 -33.29 27.07 44.85
N ALA A 37 -33.33 28.31 44.31
CA ALA A 37 -33.24 29.53 45.11
C ALA A 37 -34.48 29.80 45.99
N THR A 38 -35.64 29.21 45.67
CA THR A 38 -36.89 29.36 46.42
C THR A 38 -37.32 28.07 47.14
N LEU A 39 -36.65 26.95 46.89
CA LEU A 39 -36.78 25.71 47.66
C LEU A 39 -36.21 25.80 49.09
N GLY A 40 -35.52 26.88 49.45
CA GLY A 40 -35.14 27.19 50.84
C GLY A 40 -36.17 28.02 51.62
N ASN A 41 -37.25 28.49 50.98
CA ASN A 41 -38.18 29.43 51.62
C ASN A 41 -38.96 28.77 52.77
N VAL A 42 -39.03 29.47 53.89
CA VAL A 42 -39.70 29.03 55.13
C VAL A 42 -40.87 29.95 55.45
N VAL A 43 -41.97 29.36 55.91
CA VAL A 43 -43.11 30.04 56.51
C VAL A 43 -43.29 29.56 57.95
N GLN A 44 -43.63 30.48 58.85
CA GLN A 44 -44.06 30.18 60.22
C GLN A 44 -45.59 30.07 60.21
N CYS A 45 -46.13 28.92 60.64
CA CYS A 45 -47.56 28.64 60.54
C CYS A 45 -48.39 29.44 61.54
N PRO A 46 -49.67 29.74 61.21
CA PRO A 46 -50.60 30.41 62.12
C PRO A 46 -50.78 29.64 63.44
N ASP A 47 -51.01 30.37 64.54
CA ASP A 47 -51.21 29.77 65.87
C ASP A 47 -52.31 28.70 65.87
N GLY A 48 -51.92 27.45 66.15
CA GLY A 48 -52.81 26.28 66.17
C GLY A 48 -52.73 25.39 64.93
N ASP A 49 -52.04 25.80 63.87
CA ASP A 49 -51.69 24.94 62.74
C ASP A 49 -50.39 24.17 63.03
N LEU A 50 -50.50 22.85 63.11
CA LEU A 50 -49.43 21.93 63.55
C LEU A 50 -49.14 20.86 62.49
N VAL A 51 -49.36 21.19 61.21
CA VAL A 51 -49.15 20.28 60.08
C VAL A 51 -48.53 21.04 58.91
N CYS A 52 -47.38 20.56 58.43
CA CYS A 52 -46.85 20.94 57.12
C CYS A 52 -47.42 20.01 56.04
N PHE A 53 -47.57 20.51 54.82
CA PHE A 53 -47.94 19.69 53.64
C PHE A 53 -46.95 19.86 52.48
N SER A 54 -46.90 18.87 51.60
CA SER A 54 -46.30 18.92 50.25
C SER A 54 -47.23 18.24 49.24
N GLN A 55 -47.42 18.89 48.09
CA GLN A 55 -48.18 18.40 46.93
C GLN A 55 -47.25 18.22 45.73
N PHE A 56 -47.50 17.17 44.97
CA PHE A 56 -46.70 16.75 43.84
C PHE A 56 -47.58 16.54 42.60
N ASN A 57 -46.99 16.64 41.41
CA ASN A 57 -47.58 16.15 40.16
C ASN A 57 -46.63 15.11 39.58
N GLY A 58 -46.98 13.83 39.68
CA GLY A 58 -45.98 12.77 39.57
C GLY A 58 -44.97 12.94 40.71
N PHE A 59 -43.70 13.14 40.38
CA PHE A 59 -42.63 13.40 41.36
C PHE A 59 -42.27 14.89 41.53
N LEU A 60 -42.77 15.76 40.66
CA LEU A 60 -42.44 17.18 40.69
C LEU A 60 -43.18 17.88 41.83
N LEU A 61 -42.47 18.58 42.73
CA LEU A 61 -43.08 19.38 43.78
C LEU A 61 -43.84 20.57 43.18
N THR A 62 -45.14 20.70 43.46
CA THR A 62 -45.99 21.76 42.89
C THR A 62 -46.42 22.81 43.92
N ARG A 63 -46.59 22.42 45.19
CA ARG A 63 -46.98 23.33 46.28
C ARG A 63 -46.58 22.73 47.62
N ARG A 64 -46.15 23.55 48.58
CA ARG A 64 -45.99 23.16 49.98
C ARG A 64 -46.10 24.37 50.90
N GLY A 65 -46.43 24.14 52.17
CA GLY A 65 -46.63 25.19 53.17
C GLY A 65 -47.32 24.66 54.42
N CYS A 66 -47.99 25.55 55.14
CA CYS A 66 -48.81 25.21 56.31
C CYS A 66 -50.16 24.63 55.89
N TRP A 67 -50.66 23.62 56.60
CA TRP A 67 -51.89 22.89 56.23
C TRP A 67 -53.12 23.79 56.11
N SER A 68 -53.21 24.84 56.93
CA SER A 68 -54.26 25.87 56.87
C SER A 68 -54.32 26.62 55.54
N GLU A 69 -53.20 26.74 54.80
CA GLU A 69 -53.14 27.40 53.49
C GLU A 69 -53.92 26.63 52.40
N LEU A 70 -54.21 25.35 52.62
CA LEU A 70 -55.03 24.55 51.70
C LEU A 70 -56.52 24.86 51.80
N GLY A 71 -57.01 25.56 52.84
CA GLY A 71 -58.40 26.02 52.92
C GLY A 71 -59.51 24.95 52.81
N GLY A 72 -59.18 23.66 52.88
CA GLY A 72 -60.09 22.54 52.59
C GLY A 72 -60.16 22.11 51.12
N GLU A 73 -59.30 22.64 50.24
CA GLU A 73 -59.17 22.27 48.82
C GLU A 73 -58.81 20.79 48.61
N VAL A 74 -58.08 20.18 49.56
CA VAL A 74 -57.67 18.77 49.52
C VAL A 74 -57.96 18.12 50.87
N SER A 75 -58.51 16.91 50.89
CA SER A 75 -58.90 16.27 52.14
C SER A 75 -57.71 15.66 52.89
N VAL A 76 -57.91 15.45 54.20
CA VAL A 76 -56.95 14.76 55.07
C VAL A 76 -56.63 13.34 54.58
N ALA A 77 -57.56 12.67 53.92
CA ALA A 77 -57.35 11.35 53.35
C ALA A 77 -56.45 11.40 52.10
N ASP A 78 -56.64 12.41 51.25
CA ASP A 78 -55.94 12.55 49.96
C ASP A 78 -54.47 13.01 50.14
N CYS A 79 -54.14 13.66 51.26
CA CYS A 79 -52.77 14.00 51.66
C CYS A 79 -52.16 13.05 52.69
N SER A 80 -52.43 11.75 52.56
CA SER A 80 -51.82 10.70 53.38
C SER A 80 -50.88 9.76 52.60
N GLY A 81 -50.51 10.12 51.36
CA GLY A 81 -49.55 9.39 50.52
C GLY A 81 -49.71 9.68 49.02
N GLY A 82 -48.70 9.32 48.21
CA GLY A 82 -48.74 9.53 46.76
C GLY A 82 -48.51 10.98 46.37
N ASP A 83 -49.47 11.60 45.68
CA ASP A 83 -49.38 12.97 45.17
C ASP A 83 -49.48 14.07 46.26
N CYS A 84 -49.76 13.72 47.51
CA CYS A 84 -49.68 14.65 48.63
C CYS A 84 -49.25 13.97 49.94
N ALA A 85 -48.39 14.64 50.70
CA ALA A 85 -47.86 14.21 51.99
C ALA A 85 -48.02 15.30 53.06
N ARG A 86 -48.08 14.89 54.33
CA ARG A 86 -48.18 15.79 55.48
C ARG A 86 -47.43 15.25 56.70
N CYS A 87 -46.98 16.14 57.57
CA CYS A 87 -46.13 15.82 58.71
C CYS A 87 -46.21 16.93 59.79
N GLN A 88 -45.66 16.67 60.99
CA GLN A 88 -45.92 17.50 62.19
C GLN A 88 -44.63 17.97 62.91
N GLU A 89 -43.49 17.93 62.22
CA GLU A 89 -42.18 18.35 62.74
C GLU A 89 -41.68 19.57 61.97
N GLU A 90 -40.80 20.37 62.57
CA GLU A 90 -40.20 21.55 61.92
C GLU A 90 -39.55 21.13 60.58
N TYR A 91 -39.87 21.84 59.49
CA TYR A 91 -39.30 21.65 58.14
C TYR A 91 -39.56 20.27 57.51
N CYS A 92 -40.44 19.44 58.08
CA CYS A 92 -40.63 18.04 57.69
C CYS A 92 -41.16 17.85 56.24
N ASN A 93 -41.67 18.91 55.61
CA ASN A 93 -42.15 18.92 54.23
C ASN A 93 -41.02 19.23 53.20
N GLY A 94 -39.76 19.04 53.61
CA GLY A 94 -38.60 18.94 52.71
C GLY A 94 -38.63 17.68 51.85
N LEU A 95 -39.05 16.55 52.45
CA LEU A 95 -39.01 15.23 51.81
C LEU A 95 -39.89 15.11 50.57
N SER A 96 -39.42 14.30 49.62
CA SER A 96 -40.16 13.85 48.45
C SER A 96 -41.27 12.87 48.82
N ARG A 97 -41.94 12.33 47.79
CA ARG A 97 -42.96 11.28 47.95
C ARG A 97 -42.40 10.03 48.63
N THR A 98 -43.29 9.30 49.29
CA THR A 98 -42.95 8.06 50.03
C THR A 98 -42.49 6.90 49.13
N ASP A 99 -42.71 6.98 47.81
CA ASP A 99 -42.22 6.04 46.79
C ASP A 99 -40.90 6.48 46.16
N HIS A 100 -40.46 7.74 46.34
CA HIS A 100 -39.13 8.21 45.96
C HIS A 100 -38.11 7.85 47.04
N LYS A 101 -37.52 6.66 46.92
CA LYS A 101 -36.49 6.16 47.82
C LYS A 101 -35.31 5.58 47.05
N CYS A 102 -34.09 5.86 47.51
CA CYS A 102 -32.86 5.40 46.89
C CYS A 102 -31.88 4.93 47.96
N VAL A 103 -30.98 4.00 47.61
CA VAL A 103 -29.79 3.75 48.44
C VAL A 103 -28.90 4.99 48.37
N SER A 104 -28.54 5.53 49.53
CA SER A 104 -27.63 6.67 49.66
C SER A 104 -26.38 6.22 50.42
N CYS A 105 -25.23 6.18 49.74
CA CYS A 105 -23.97 5.71 50.33
C CYS A 105 -22.76 6.18 49.53
N THR A 106 -21.58 6.09 50.17
CA THR A 106 -20.28 6.26 49.52
C THR A 106 -19.33 5.15 49.96
N SER A 107 -18.58 4.59 49.00
CA SER A 107 -17.69 3.45 49.24
C SER A 107 -16.52 3.71 50.18
N THR A 108 -16.22 4.99 50.47
CA THR A 108 -15.21 5.40 51.46
C THR A 108 -15.73 5.37 52.89
N ALA A 109 -17.05 5.41 53.08
CA ALA A 109 -17.71 5.28 54.38
C ALA A 109 -18.22 3.85 54.61
N ASP A 110 -18.71 3.18 53.56
CA ASP A 110 -19.22 1.81 53.63
C ASP A 110 -18.89 1.00 52.36
N GLY A 111 -18.09 -0.06 52.52
CA GLY A 111 -17.71 -0.95 51.42
C GLY A 111 -18.89 -1.69 50.77
N GLN A 112 -20.00 -1.89 51.49
CA GLN A 112 -21.22 -2.48 50.91
C GLN A 112 -21.78 -1.64 49.76
N CYS A 113 -21.48 -0.33 49.72
CA CYS A 113 -21.89 0.55 48.62
C CYS A 113 -21.37 0.10 47.25
N ILE A 114 -20.22 -0.61 47.22
CA ILE A 114 -19.73 -1.31 46.02
C ILE A 114 -20.34 -2.70 45.93
N SER A 115 -20.13 -3.53 46.95
CA SER A 115 -20.22 -4.98 46.82
C SER A 115 -21.62 -5.57 47.03
N ASN A 116 -22.41 -4.98 47.92
CA ASN A 116 -23.70 -5.51 48.37
C ASN A 116 -24.70 -4.38 48.64
N ALA A 117 -24.87 -3.47 47.69
CA ALA A 117 -25.72 -2.30 47.89
C ALA A 117 -27.21 -2.67 48.07
N GLN A 118 -27.63 -3.88 47.66
CA GLN A 118 -28.95 -4.42 47.97
C GLN A 118 -29.20 -4.67 49.47
N ASP A 119 -28.14 -4.79 50.29
CA ASP A 119 -28.26 -4.99 51.74
C ASP A 119 -28.39 -3.65 52.50
N LEU A 120 -28.18 -2.52 51.82
CA LEU A 120 -28.29 -1.18 52.38
C LEU A 120 -29.75 -0.68 52.30
N PRO A 121 -30.26 0.02 53.34
CA PRO A 121 -31.62 0.52 53.34
C PRO A 121 -31.80 1.69 52.35
N ALA A 122 -32.85 1.61 51.52
CA ALA A 122 -33.26 2.75 50.69
C ALA A 122 -33.89 3.85 51.57
N MET A 123 -33.28 5.03 51.56
CA MET A 123 -33.72 6.21 52.31
C MET A 123 -34.71 7.03 51.46
N GLN A 124 -35.60 7.78 52.12
CA GLN A 124 -36.50 8.70 51.42
C GLN A 124 -35.72 9.95 50.99
N CYS A 125 -35.88 10.32 49.73
CA CYS A 125 -35.17 11.44 49.11
C CYS A 125 -35.80 12.80 49.43
N GLU A 126 -35.07 13.89 49.24
CA GLU A 126 -35.62 15.24 49.35
C GLU A 126 -36.46 15.60 48.11
N ALA A 127 -37.37 16.57 48.26
CA ALA A 127 -38.26 16.98 47.18
C ALA A 127 -37.48 17.62 46.02
N ALA A 128 -37.60 17.03 44.82
CA ALA A 128 -36.84 17.43 43.66
C ALA A 128 -37.39 18.69 42.97
N SER A 129 -36.47 19.48 42.41
CA SER A 129 -36.79 20.66 41.58
C SER A 129 -37.10 20.30 40.11
N VAL A 130 -36.87 19.04 39.72
CA VAL A 130 -36.90 18.53 38.34
C VAL A 130 -37.87 17.35 38.17
N ASP A 131 -38.16 17.02 36.91
CA ASP A 131 -39.04 15.89 36.55
C ASP A 131 -38.31 14.54 36.69
N LEU A 132 -38.65 13.78 37.73
CA LEU A 132 -38.10 12.45 38.01
C LEU A 132 -38.81 11.29 37.28
N THR A 133 -39.65 11.54 36.26
CA THR A 133 -40.29 10.46 35.49
C THR A 133 -39.30 9.53 34.79
N LYS A 134 -38.07 9.99 34.53
CA LYS A 134 -37.01 9.22 33.83
C LYS A 134 -35.81 8.86 34.69
N ALA A 135 -35.61 9.52 35.83
CA ALA A 135 -34.46 9.36 36.70
C ALA A 135 -34.85 9.75 38.13
N GLN A 136 -34.78 8.79 39.06
CA GLN A 136 -35.10 8.98 40.49
C GLN A 136 -33.86 8.75 41.35
N CYS A 137 -33.12 7.68 41.08
CA CYS A 137 -31.89 7.36 41.78
C CYS A 137 -30.71 7.38 40.81
N TYR A 138 -29.51 7.65 41.32
CA TYR A 138 -28.27 7.48 40.59
C TYR A 138 -27.33 6.46 41.23
N THR A 139 -26.40 5.95 40.44
CA THR A 139 -25.14 5.33 40.89
C THR A 139 -24.02 5.90 40.02
N ARG A 140 -22.96 6.39 40.64
CA ARG A 140 -21.81 6.97 39.94
C ARG A 140 -20.48 6.52 40.52
N ILE A 141 -19.43 6.60 39.72
CA ILE A 141 -18.06 6.35 40.12
C ILE A 141 -17.23 7.60 39.83
N ILE A 142 -16.68 8.20 40.89
CA ILE A 142 -15.79 9.35 40.85
C ILE A 142 -14.41 8.89 41.33
N GLY A 143 -13.46 8.77 40.39
CA GLY A 143 -12.17 8.12 40.67
C GLY A 143 -12.38 6.67 41.09
N SER A 144 -11.96 6.32 42.30
CA SER A 144 -12.18 5.00 42.93
C SER A 144 -13.41 4.94 43.84
N THR A 145 -14.14 6.06 44.02
CA THR A 145 -15.28 6.14 44.94
C THR A 145 -16.58 5.83 44.20
N THR A 146 -17.33 4.85 44.69
CA THR A 146 -18.71 4.59 44.23
C THR A 146 -19.68 5.33 45.14
N GLU A 147 -20.52 6.17 44.54
CA GLU A 147 -21.58 6.93 45.20
C GLU A 147 -22.94 6.48 44.68
N ARG A 148 -23.90 6.36 45.58
CA ARG A 148 -25.32 6.10 45.28
C ARG A 148 -26.13 7.18 45.97
N GLY A 149 -27.20 7.65 45.34
CA GLY A 149 -28.04 8.71 45.91
C GLY A 149 -29.29 8.99 45.08
N CYS A 150 -30.00 10.04 45.49
CA CYS A 150 -31.22 10.54 44.88
C CYS A 150 -30.94 11.58 43.79
N VAL A 151 -31.78 11.64 42.77
CA VAL A 151 -31.81 12.74 41.79
C VAL A 151 -32.77 13.80 42.34
N GLU A 152 -32.23 14.97 42.66
CA GLU A 152 -32.97 16.03 43.36
C GLU A 152 -32.96 17.36 42.59
N SER A 153 -32.02 17.56 41.67
CA SER A 153 -32.01 18.72 40.78
C SER A 153 -31.32 18.48 39.43
N GLU A 154 -31.44 19.45 38.53
CA GLU A 154 -30.84 19.40 37.18
C GLU A 154 -29.32 19.24 37.25
N ARG A 155 -28.66 19.85 38.26
CA ARG A 155 -27.23 19.65 38.52
C ARG A 155 -26.89 18.17 38.71
N THR A 156 -27.72 17.41 39.42
CA THR A 156 -27.50 15.97 39.63
C THR A 156 -27.62 15.18 38.33
N LEU A 157 -28.48 15.61 37.41
CA LEU A 157 -28.60 15.02 36.06
C LEU A 157 -27.40 15.40 35.17
N GLU A 158 -27.00 16.66 35.15
CA GLU A 158 -25.81 17.16 34.43
C GLU A 158 -24.53 16.45 34.89
N GLU A 159 -24.34 16.28 36.20
CA GLU A 159 -23.24 15.50 36.79
C GLU A 159 -23.30 14.00 36.46
N CYS A 160 -24.46 13.48 36.05
CA CYS A 160 -24.69 12.07 35.71
C CYS A 160 -24.72 11.79 34.19
N THR A 161 -23.95 12.56 33.42
CA THR A 161 -23.84 12.41 31.95
C THR A 161 -22.68 11.53 31.49
N SER A 162 -21.80 11.07 32.40
CA SER A 162 -20.62 10.27 32.06
C SER A 162 -20.93 8.77 31.93
N PRO A 163 -20.10 7.98 31.20
CA PRO A 163 -20.20 6.51 31.17
C PRO A 163 -19.98 5.83 32.53
N THR A 164 -19.52 6.58 33.53
CA THR A 164 -19.37 6.15 34.93
C THR A 164 -20.50 6.67 35.82
N CYS A 165 -21.64 7.06 35.24
CA CYS A 165 -22.89 7.28 35.96
C CYS A 165 -24.05 6.55 35.28
N GLN A 166 -25.03 6.11 36.07
CA GLN A 166 -26.34 5.67 35.60
C GLN A 166 -27.44 6.25 36.48
N THR A 167 -28.56 6.58 35.87
CA THR A 167 -29.83 6.85 36.57
C THR A 167 -30.81 5.70 36.38
N CYS A 168 -31.71 5.51 37.34
CA CYS A 168 -32.79 4.54 37.23
C CYS A 168 -34.09 5.08 37.86
N THR A 169 -35.20 4.39 37.60
CA THR A 169 -36.52 4.67 38.19
C THR A 169 -36.98 3.49 39.04
N GLY A 170 -37.76 3.78 40.08
CA GLY A 170 -38.27 2.82 41.05
C GLY A 170 -37.55 2.89 42.41
N ASN A 171 -38.30 2.57 43.47
CA ASN A 171 -37.82 2.51 44.84
C ASN A 171 -36.62 1.54 44.97
N GLY A 172 -35.47 2.06 45.40
CA GLY A 172 -34.25 1.28 45.58
C GLY A 172 -33.64 0.73 44.29
N CYS A 173 -33.98 1.29 43.12
CA CYS A 173 -33.51 0.79 41.83
C CYS A 173 -31.98 0.83 41.69
N ASN A 174 -31.30 1.71 42.42
CA ASN A 174 -29.86 1.93 42.38
C ASN A 174 -29.09 0.94 43.28
N THR A 175 -29.53 -0.31 43.36
CA THR A 175 -28.91 -1.38 44.17
C THR A 175 -28.00 -2.31 43.37
N ALA A 176 -28.20 -2.42 42.05
CA ALA A 176 -27.38 -3.28 41.20
C ALA A 176 -25.89 -2.90 41.23
N VAL A 177 -25.02 -3.89 41.04
CA VAL A 177 -23.58 -3.66 40.84
C VAL A 177 -23.37 -2.82 39.59
N PHE A 178 -22.61 -1.73 39.73
CA PHE A 178 -22.39 -0.76 38.65
C PHE A 178 -20.88 -0.55 38.41
N PRO A 179 -20.44 -0.52 37.13
CA PRO A 179 -21.17 -0.95 35.94
C PRO A 179 -21.51 -2.45 35.99
N ALA A 180 -22.40 -2.90 35.11
CA ALA A 180 -22.63 -4.33 34.93
C ALA A 180 -21.29 -5.01 34.54
N GLY A 181 -20.99 -6.15 35.16
CA GLY A 181 -19.72 -6.86 34.93
C GLY A 181 -18.48 -6.22 35.57
N ARG A 182 -18.63 -5.22 36.46
CA ARG A 182 -17.55 -4.56 37.23
C ARG A 182 -16.46 -5.55 37.67
N GLN A 183 -15.20 -5.18 37.42
CA GLN A 183 -14.05 -6.05 37.67
C GLN A 183 -14.06 -6.67 39.08
N MET A 184 -13.88 -7.99 39.13
CA MET A 184 -13.72 -8.78 40.34
C MET A 184 -12.35 -9.45 40.37
N CYS A 185 -11.65 -9.38 41.50
CA CYS A 185 -10.35 -10.01 41.69
C CYS A 185 -10.25 -10.72 43.04
N VAL A 186 -9.35 -11.70 43.14
CA VAL A 186 -8.92 -12.24 44.42
C VAL A 186 -8.09 -11.20 45.15
N SER A 187 -8.36 -11.02 46.45
CA SER A 187 -7.70 -10.07 47.34
C SER A 187 -7.08 -10.81 48.54
N CYS A 188 -5.76 -10.82 48.66
CA CYS A 188 -5.02 -11.34 49.83
C CYS A 188 -3.57 -10.83 49.84
N SER A 189 -2.91 -10.79 51.00
CA SER A 189 -1.52 -10.34 51.13
C SER A 189 -0.80 -11.02 52.29
N GLY A 190 0.49 -11.31 52.11
CA GLY A 190 1.41 -11.61 53.22
C GLY A 190 1.44 -13.06 53.70
N ALA A 191 0.91 -14.01 52.92
CA ALA A 191 0.97 -15.44 53.22
C ALA A 191 1.33 -16.26 51.98
N ALA A 192 1.93 -17.44 52.16
CA ALA A 192 2.15 -18.40 51.08
C ALA A 192 0.83 -18.95 50.52
N GLU A 193 -0.15 -19.20 51.41
CA GLU A 193 -1.49 -19.68 51.08
C GLU A 193 -2.30 -18.71 50.19
N CYS A 194 -1.89 -17.44 50.08
CA CYS A 194 -2.50 -16.46 49.19
C CYS A 194 -2.42 -16.87 47.71
N ASN A 195 -1.43 -17.67 47.29
CA ASN A 195 -1.35 -18.18 45.91
C ASN A 195 -2.57 -19.04 45.52
N ALA A 196 -3.15 -19.76 46.48
CA ALA A 196 -4.27 -20.69 46.29
C ALA A 196 -5.65 -20.11 46.70
N GLN A 197 -5.71 -18.83 47.08
CA GLN A 197 -6.99 -18.19 47.43
C GLN A 197 -7.86 -17.97 46.20
N THR A 198 -9.18 -18.17 46.36
CA THR A 198 -10.17 -18.02 45.28
C THR A 198 -11.35 -17.11 45.63
N SER A 199 -11.38 -16.56 46.85
CA SER A 199 -12.37 -15.57 47.29
C SER A 199 -12.19 -14.27 46.52
N THR A 200 -13.27 -13.72 45.96
CA THR A 200 -13.23 -12.56 45.06
C THR A 200 -14.02 -11.38 45.61
N GLU A 201 -13.46 -10.19 45.43
CA GLU A 201 -14.08 -8.91 45.78
C GLU A 201 -14.13 -8.02 44.54
N TYR A 202 -15.02 -7.02 44.54
CA TYR A 202 -15.12 -6.04 43.47
C TYR A 202 -14.01 -4.99 43.59
N CYS A 203 -13.38 -4.66 42.46
CA CYS A 203 -12.40 -3.59 42.40
C CYS A 203 -13.07 -2.22 42.57
N ALA A 204 -12.34 -1.30 43.22
CA ALA A 204 -12.78 0.07 43.39
C ALA A 204 -12.89 0.79 42.04
N LEU A 205 -11.96 0.53 41.12
CA LEU A 205 -12.06 0.93 39.72
C LEU A 205 -12.85 -0.13 38.92
N PRO A 206 -13.74 0.28 37.99
CA PRO A 206 -14.61 -0.66 37.28
C PRO A 206 -13.93 -1.47 36.17
N TYR A 207 -12.82 -0.95 35.64
CA TYR A 207 -12.02 -1.53 34.55
C TYR A 207 -10.56 -1.74 35.00
N ASP A 208 -10.39 -2.12 36.27
CA ASP A 208 -9.10 -2.45 36.86
C ASP A 208 -8.52 -3.75 36.26
N SER A 209 -7.25 -4.04 36.51
CA SER A 209 -6.65 -5.35 36.22
C SER A 209 -6.54 -6.16 37.52
N CYS A 210 -6.68 -7.48 37.46
CA CYS A 210 -6.29 -8.34 38.56
C CYS A 210 -4.80 -8.64 38.52
N VAL A 211 -4.17 -8.64 39.69
CA VAL A 211 -2.74 -8.93 39.85
C VAL A 211 -2.54 -10.16 40.73
N THR A 212 -1.56 -10.98 40.39
CA THR A 212 -0.87 -11.90 41.32
C THR A 212 0.61 -11.55 41.31
N LEU A 213 1.24 -11.41 42.47
CA LEU A 213 2.69 -11.25 42.58
C LEU A 213 3.29 -12.16 43.64
N GLN A 214 4.55 -12.56 43.44
CA GLN A 214 5.37 -13.29 44.41
C GLN A 214 6.53 -12.41 44.87
N ARG A 215 6.56 -12.05 46.17
CA ARG A 215 7.66 -11.29 46.76
C ARG A 215 8.92 -12.13 46.92
N SER A 216 10.06 -11.49 47.12
CA SER A 216 11.38 -12.14 47.28
C SER A 216 11.48 -13.12 48.46
N ASP A 217 10.57 -13.02 49.45
CA ASP A 217 10.47 -13.93 50.60
C ASP A 217 9.59 -15.18 50.33
N GLY A 218 9.01 -15.29 49.14
CA GLY A 218 8.10 -16.37 48.76
C GLY A 218 6.64 -16.14 49.16
N THR A 219 6.29 -15.01 49.79
CA THR A 219 4.90 -14.65 50.04
C THR A 219 4.21 -14.13 48.79
N TYR A 220 2.89 -14.29 48.73
CA TYR A 220 2.08 -13.84 47.60
C TYR A 220 1.19 -12.65 47.99
N VAL A 221 0.84 -11.86 46.97
CA VAL A 221 -0.25 -10.89 47.00
C VAL A 221 -1.14 -11.14 45.79
N LYS A 222 -2.45 -11.11 46.01
CA LYS A 222 -3.45 -11.00 44.95
C LYS A 222 -4.26 -9.73 45.24
N SER A 223 -4.51 -8.91 44.23
CA SER A 223 -5.26 -7.66 44.39
C SER A 223 -5.82 -7.15 43.05
N CYS A 224 -6.56 -6.05 43.10
CA CYS A 224 -6.77 -5.19 41.94
C CYS A 224 -5.55 -4.26 41.77
N GLU A 225 -5.16 -3.95 40.53
CA GLU A 225 -3.96 -3.17 40.24
C GLU A 225 -4.00 -1.75 40.82
N GLY A 226 -5.15 -1.08 40.67
CA GLY A 226 -5.41 0.24 41.27
C GLY A 226 -5.43 0.24 42.80
N ALA A 227 -5.53 -0.94 43.44
CA ALA A 227 -5.48 -1.11 44.89
C ALA A 227 -4.10 -1.56 45.41
N MET A 228 -3.11 -1.80 44.54
CA MET A 228 -1.77 -2.21 44.95
C MET A 228 -1.06 -1.13 45.77
N ALA A 229 -0.33 -1.56 46.80
CA ALA A 229 0.60 -0.67 47.51
C ALA A 229 1.73 -0.22 46.57
N THR A 230 2.17 1.04 46.69
CA THR A 230 3.26 1.62 45.87
C THR A 230 4.56 0.81 45.93
N THR A 231 4.81 0.13 47.04
CA THR A 231 5.95 -0.79 47.20
C THR A 231 5.83 -2.04 46.32
N ASP A 232 4.63 -2.61 46.21
CA ASP A 232 4.37 -3.79 45.37
C ASP A 232 4.33 -3.40 43.87
N GLN A 233 3.82 -2.21 43.53
CA GLN A 233 3.89 -1.65 42.18
C GLN A 233 5.36 -1.47 41.72
N THR A 234 6.19 -0.87 42.58
CA THR A 234 7.62 -0.66 42.31
C THR A 234 8.37 -2.01 42.22
N PHE A 235 7.98 -2.99 43.03
CA PHE A 235 8.53 -4.35 42.97
C PHE A 235 8.24 -5.01 41.61
N CYS A 236 6.99 -4.95 41.12
CA CYS A 236 6.62 -5.52 39.82
C CYS A 236 7.32 -4.83 38.64
N GLN A 237 7.48 -3.50 38.68
CA GLN A 237 8.25 -2.77 37.67
C GLN A 237 9.72 -3.22 37.59
N ALA A 238 10.32 -3.54 38.74
CA ALA A 238 11.70 -4.05 38.81
C ALA A 238 11.82 -5.56 38.55
N ASN A 239 10.72 -6.32 38.68
CA ASN A 239 10.69 -7.79 38.62
C ASN A 239 9.45 -8.27 37.84
N PRO A 240 9.35 -8.02 36.52
CA PRO A 240 8.17 -8.39 35.73
C PRO A 240 7.87 -9.90 35.80
N ASP A 241 8.90 -10.75 35.78
CA ASP A 241 8.78 -12.22 35.90
C ASP A 241 8.25 -12.72 37.26
N LYS A 242 7.94 -11.80 38.20
CA LYS A 242 7.33 -12.07 39.51
C LYS A 242 5.90 -11.58 39.64
N CYS A 243 5.34 -10.96 38.60
CA CYS A 243 3.98 -10.43 38.61
C CYS A 243 3.23 -10.85 37.34
N SER A 244 1.94 -11.16 37.50
CA SER A 244 1.04 -11.48 36.39
C SER A 244 -0.21 -10.63 36.53
N TYR A 245 -0.59 -10.00 35.42
CA TYR A 245 -1.72 -9.07 35.29
C TYR A 245 -2.73 -9.70 34.33
N CYS A 246 -4.02 -9.58 34.63
CA CYS A 246 -5.07 -10.12 33.78
C CYS A 246 -6.37 -9.30 33.90
N GLY A 247 -7.15 -9.23 32.83
CA GLY A 247 -8.30 -8.35 32.68
C GLY A 247 -9.66 -9.03 32.75
N MET A 248 -9.76 -10.36 32.70
CA MET A 248 -11.04 -11.05 32.88
C MET A 248 -11.49 -11.09 34.35
N ASN A 249 -12.81 -11.18 34.57
CA ASN A 249 -13.37 -11.31 35.91
C ASN A 249 -12.84 -12.56 36.64
N ALA A 250 -12.24 -12.34 37.81
CA ALA A 250 -11.61 -13.34 38.67
C ALA A 250 -10.48 -14.17 38.01
N CYS A 251 -9.82 -13.63 36.99
CA CYS A 251 -8.73 -14.29 36.27
C CYS A 251 -7.54 -14.66 37.18
N ASN A 252 -7.27 -13.88 38.24
CA ASN A 252 -6.21 -14.15 39.20
C ASN A 252 -6.55 -15.24 40.25
N LYS A 253 -7.57 -16.08 40.01
CA LYS A 253 -7.84 -17.30 40.82
C LYS A 253 -6.79 -18.39 40.67
N ALA A 254 -6.11 -18.46 39.52
CA ALA A 254 -5.04 -19.42 39.30
C ALA A 254 -3.78 -19.06 40.12
N GLU A 255 -2.91 -20.04 40.33
CA GLU A 255 -1.55 -19.78 40.83
C GLU A 255 -0.78 -18.88 39.85
N LEU A 256 0.25 -18.17 40.34
CA LEU A 256 1.04 -17.24 39.53
C LEU A 256 1.59 -17.91 38.26
N ASN A 257 1.08 -17.49 37.09
CA ASN A 257 1.55 -17.89 35.78
C ASN A 257 2.09 -16.66 35.03
N THR A 258 3.41 -16.61 34.84
CA THR A 258 4.12 -15.52 34.13
C THR A 258 4.55 -15.91 32.71
N ALA A 259 4.11 -17.07 32.20
CA ALA A 259 4.67 -17.67 30.99
C ALA A 259 4.18 -17.06 29.65
N THR A 260 3.04 -16.36 29.65
CA THR A 260 2.40 -15.90 28.40
C THR A 260 1.69 -14.56 28.61
N SER A 261 2.29 -13.45 28.15
CA SER A 261 1.52 -12.25 27.84
C SER A 261 1.31 -12.14 26.33
N ARG A 262 0.08 -11.76 25.96
CA ARG A 262 -0.38 -11.59 24.59
C ARG A 262 0.53 -10.63 23.82
N LYS A 263 0.82 -10.92 22.56
CA LYS A 263 1.49 -9.97 21.65
C LYS A 263 0.55 -9.50 20.56
N CYS A 264 0.49 -8.19 20.33
CA CYS A 264 -0.36 -7.59 19.31
C CYS A 264 0.45 -6.61 18.45
N TYR A 265 0.05 -6.46 17.20
CA TYR A 265 0.48 -5.32 16.40
C TYR A 265 -0.15 -4.04 16.94
N HIS A 266 0.65 -2.99 17.07
CA HIS A 266 0.30 -1.71 17.66
C HIS A 266 0.58 -0.56 16.68
N CYS A 267 -0.43 0.29 16.45
CA CYS A 267 -0.32 1.49 15.64
C CYS A 267 -1.53 2.42 15.86
N GLU A 268 -1.34 3.71 15.54
CA GLU A 268 -2.40 4.71 15.49
C GLU A 268 -2.37 5.49 14.17
N GLY A 269 -3.55 5.88 13.68
CA GLY A 269 -3.73 6.68 12.47
C GLY A 269 -3.13 6.01 11.23
N THR A 270 -2.58 6.83 10.33
CA THR A 270 -1.91 6.37 9.10
C THR A 270 -0.66 5.51 9.37
N GLY A 271 -0.16 5.46 10.61
CA GLY A 271 0.86 4.50 11.03
C GLY A 271 0.42 3.04 10.85
N CYS A 272 -0.89 2.78 10.87
CA CYS A 272 -1.46 1.45 10.64
C CYS A 272 -1.43 0.97 9.18
N LEU A 273 -1.07 1.85 8.24
CA LEU A 273 -0.81 1.54 6.84
C LEU A 273 0.69 1.28 6.57
N GLN A 274 1.56 1.30 7.58
CA GLN A 274 2.98 1.02 7.38
C GLN A 274 3.25 -0.49 7.45
N THR A 275 4.16 -0.98 6.60
CA THR A 275 4.63 -2.38 6.63
C THR A 275 5.40 -2.74 7.91
N SER A 276 5.87 -1.73 8.65
CA SER A 276 6.64 -1.87 9.90
C SER A 276 5.78 -1.56 11.12
N VAL A 277 4.67 -2.29 11.31
CA VAL A 277 3.83 -2.14 12.50
C VAL A 277 4.58 -2.65 13.74
N ASN A 278 4.60 -1.88 14.82
CA ASN A 278 5.25 -2.28 16.06
C ASN A 278 4.53 -3.49 16.67
N ILE A 279 5.26 -4.39 17.33
CA ILE A 279 4.67 -5.45 18.15
C ILE A 279 4.80 -5.04 19.61
N GLU A 280 3.67 -4.84 20.28
CA GLU A 280 3.64 -4.64 21.72
C GLU A 280 3.33 -5.97 22.44
N THR A 281 3.75 -6.05 23.70
CA THR A 281 3.29 -7.10 24.61
C THR A 281 2.24 -6.47 25.51
N CYS A 282 1.05 -7.06 25.55
CA CYS A 282 -0.07 -6.52 26.31
C CYS A 282 0.24 -6.49 27.80
N HIS A 283 -0.44 -5.58 28.50
CA HIS A 283 -0.37 -5.51 29.96
C HIS A 283 -0.98 -6.77 30.59
N ASN A 284 -2.17 -7.14 30.12
CA ASN A 284 -2.91 -8.30 30.61
C ASN A 284 -2.57 -9.58 29.83
N SER A 285 -2.34 -10.68 30.55
CA SER A 285 -1.95 -11.98 29.97
C SER A 285 -3.05 -12.62 29.12
N ASP A 286 -4.29 -12.29 29.45
CA ASP A 286 -5.53 -12.80 28.85
C ASP A 286 -6.18 -11.80 27.87
N ASP A 287 -5.44 -10.77 27.47
CA ASP A 287 -5.90 -9.78 26.51
C ASP A 287 -6.10 -10.36 25.10
N VAL A 288 -6.87 -9.66 24.29
CA VAL A 288 -7.13 -9.97 22.88
C VAL A 288 -6.67 -8.81 22.00
N CYS A 289 -6.16 -9.13 20.82
CA CYS A 289 -5.73 -8.11 19.89
C CYS A 289 -6.92 -7.54 19.12
N PHE A 290 -6.87 -6.25 18.80
CA PHE A 290 -7.90 -5.59 18.00
C PHE A 290 -7.32 -4.92 16.74
N SER A 291 -8.18 -4.70 15.75
CA SER A 291 -7.96 -3.77 14.62
C SER A 291 -9.23 -2.95 14.40
N MET A 292 -9.13 -1.62 14.42
CA MET A 292 -10.21 -0.71 14.04
C MET A 292 -9.94 -0.09 12.67
N PHE A 293 -11.01 0.16 11.91
CA PHE A 293 -10.97 0.63 10.53
C PHE A 293 -11.81 1.90 10.33
N ASP A 294 -11.35 2.76 9.44
CA ASP A 294 -12.14 3.82 8.82
C ASP A 294 -12.34 3.44 7.34
N GLY A 295 -13.58 3.09 6.98
CA GLY A 295 -13.87 2.34 5.75
C GLY A 295 -13.09 1.03 5.71
N PHE A 296 -12.23 0.86 4.70
CA PHE A 296 -11.34 -0.30 4.57
C PHE A 296 -9.95 -0.09 5.19
N ASN A 297 -9.63 1.13 5.64
CA ASN A 297 -8.29 1.51 6.10
C ASN A 297 -8.13 1.26 7.60
N PRO A 298 -7.14 0.48 8.06
CA PRO A 298 -6.86 0.33 9.49
C PRO A 298 -6.38 1.66 10.07
N VAL A 299 -6.96 2.09 11.19
CA VAL A 299 -6.65 3.36 11.87
C VAL A 299 -6.20 3.18 13.32
N LEU A 300 -6.40 2.00 13.91
CA LEU A 300 -5.90 1.67 15.24
C LEU A 300 -5.70 0.16 15.35
N ARG A 301 -4.57 -0.28 15.90
CA ARG A 301 -4.33 -1.68 16.28
C ARG A 301 -3.65 -1.71 17.65
N GLY A 302 -3.90 -2.75 18.45
CA GLY A 302 -3.22 -2.94 19.72
C GLY A 302 -3.91 -3.99 20.60
N CYS A 303 -3.66 -3.90 21.90
CA CYS A 303 -4.27 -4.70 22.95
C CYS A 303 -5.63 -4.14 23.41
N LYS A 304 -6.70 -4.96 23.45
CA LYS A 304 -8.07 -4.49 23.75
C LYS A 304 -8.17 -3.79 25.11
N SER A 305 -7.39 -4.18 26.11
CA SER A 305 -7.37 -3.49 27.42
C SER A 305 -7.06 -1.98 27.32
N GLN A 306 -6.32 -1.54 26.30
CA GLN A 306 -5.93 -0.13 26.11
C GLN A 306 -7.06 0.74 25.53
N LEU A 307 -8.10 0.14 24.95
CA LEU A 307 -9.21 0.88 24.37
C LEU A 307 -10.04 1.62 25.42
N SER A 308 -10.55 2.80 25.06
CA SER A 308 -11.57 3.51 25.84
C SER A 308 -12.86 2.69 25.90
N GLN A 309 -13.67 2.89 26.94
CA GLN A 309 -14.92 2.14 27.15
C GLN A 309 -15.85 2.16 25.92
N ALA A 310 -15.97 3.30 25.24
CA ALA A 310 -16.75 3.42 24.01
C ALA A 310 -16.20 2.55 22.87
N LYS A 311 -14.87 2.55 22.66
CA LYS A 311 -14.22 1.70 21.64
C LYS A 311 -14.24 0.21 22.01
N LYS A 312 -14.19 -0.13 23.30
CA LYS A 312 -14.35 -1.52 23.77
C LYS A 312 -15.74 -2.05 23.42
N ALA A 313 -16.78 -1.31 23.75
CA ALA A 313 -18.16 -1.67 23.41
C ALA A 313 -18.36 -1.79 21.89
N GLN A 314 -17.77 -0.88 21.11
CA GLN A 314 -17.76 -0.95 19.65
C GLN A 314 -17.14 -2.25 19.12
N CYS A 315 -15.99 -2.67 19.67
CA CYS A 315 -15.33 -3.93 19.32
C CYS A 315 -16.00 -5.18 19.90
N GLU A 316 -17.03 -5.04 20.75
CA GLU A 316 -17.80 -6.13 21.36
C GLU A 316 -19.17 -6.32 20.69
N ASP A 317 -19.61 -5.38 19.84
CA ASP A 317 -20.81 -5.56 19.02
C ASP A 317 -20.48 -6.42 17.79
N GLU A 318 -21.01 -7.65 17.74
CA GLU A 318 -20.84 -8.58 16.62
C GLU A 318 -21.36 -8.04 15.28
N ASN A 319 -22.18 -6.97 15.30
CA ASN A 319 -22.70 -6.31 14.10
C ASN A 319 -21.80 -5.17 13.61
N ASP A 320 -20.88 -4.64 14.43
CA ASP A 320 -19.97 -3.57 14.03
C ASP A 320 -18.69 -4.12 13.40
N LYS A 321 -18.63 -4.06 12.08
CA LYS A 321 -17.50 -4.52 11.27
C LYS A 321 -16.28 -3.59 11.34
N SER A 322 -16.44 -2.35 11.82
CA SER A 322 -15.35 -1.37 11.92
C SER A 322 -14.32 -1.73 12.99
N CYS A 323 -14.56 -2.76 13.80
CA CYS A 323 -13.54 -3.39 14.64
C CYS A 323 -13.52 -4.91 14.48
N GLN A 324 -12.33 -5.50 14.51
CA GLN A 324 -12.09 -6.94 14.54
C GLN A 324 -11.29 -7.31 15.79
N LEU A 325 -11.71 -8.36 16.50
CA LEU A 325 -10.96 -8.96 17.60
C LEU A 325 -10.37 -10.32 17.18
N CYS A 326 -9.19 -10.65 17.71
CA CYS A 326 -8.59 -11.97 17.54
C CYS A 326 -7.73 -12.37 18.76
N ALA A 327 -7.60 -13.68 18.99
CA ALA A 327 -7.09 -14.27 20.23
C ALA A 327 -5.82 -15.13 20.07
N ASP A 328 -5.08 -14.92 18.98
CA ASP A 328 -3.74 -15.48 18.75
C ASP A 328 -2.68 -14.36 18.90
N ASP A 329 -1.40 -14.73 19.08
CA ASP A 329 -0.33 -13.73 19.06
C ASP A 329 -0.17 -13.16 17.64
N VAL A 330 0.01 -11.84 17.56
CA VAL A 330 0.22 -11.04 16.34
C VAL A 330 -0.82 -11.32 15.24
N CYS A 331 -2.05 -11.67 15.63
CA CYS A 331 -3.14 -12.00 14.73
C CYS A 331 -3.79 -10.79 14.05
N ASN A 332 -3.64 -9.60 14.65
CA ASN A 332 -4.34 -8.38 14.26
C ASN A 332 -3.65 -7.60 13.13
N LEU A 333 -3.01 -8.27 12.18
CA LEU A 333 -2.55 -7.67 10.91
C LEU A 333 -3.43 -8.15 9.75
N VAL A 334 -4.71 -7.85 9.88
CA VAL A 334 -5.77 -8.17 8.91
C VAL A 334 -6.32 -6.92 8.24
N SER A 335 -6.96 -7.09 7.09
CA SER A 335 -7.84 -6.10 6.46
C SER A 335 -9.26 -6.17 7.04
N HIS A 336 -10.07 -5.16 6.76
CA HIS A 336 -11.49 -5.14 7.11
C HIS A 336 -12.23 -6.38 6.56
N VAL A 337 -13.22 -6.93 7.29
CA VAL A 337 -13.90 -8.21 6.96
C VAL A 337 -14.53 -8.25 5.57
N ASP A 338 -14.91 -7.08 5.04
CA ASP A 338 -15.56 -6.93 3.74
C ASP A 338 -14.57 -6.61 2.60
N HIS A 339 -13.27 -6.41 2.88
CA HIS A 339 -12.25 -6.23 1.83
C HIS A 339 -11.95 -7.58 1.17
N LYS A 340 -12.84 -8.02 0.28
CA LYS A 340 -12.78 -9.32 -0.39
C LYS A 340 -12.77 -9.16 -1.90
N CYS A 341 -11.81 -9.77 -2.57
CA CYS A 341 -11.63 -9.71 -4.02
C CYS A 341 -11.43 -11.11 -4.60
N GLU A 342 -11.71 -11.27 -5.89
CA GLU A 342 -11.14 -12.37 -6.66
C GLU A 342 -9.62 -12.19 -6.73
N TYR A 343 -8.89 -13.27 -6.47
CA TYR A 343 -7.43 -13.26 -6.42
C TYR A 343 -6.86 -14.45 -7.20
N CYS A 344 -6.30 -14.19 -8.39
CA CYS A 344 -5.79 -15.23 -9.28
C CYS A 344 -4.88 -14.66 -10.38
N SER A 345 -4.17 -15.55 -11.08
CA SER A 345 -3.46 -15.24 -12.33
C SER A 345 -3.68 -16.37 -13.34
N SER A 346 -3.92 -16.00 -14.60
CA SER A 346 -4.22 -16.97 -15.68
C SER A 346 -3.02 -17.84 -16.09
N VAL A 347 -1.83 -17.58 -15.53
CA VAL A 347 -0.67 -18.48 -15.61
C VAL A 347 -0.89 -19.77 -14.80
N PHE A 348 -1.59 -19.67 -13.66
CA PHE A 348 -1.79 -20.78 -12.73
C PHE A 348 -3.20 -21.39 -12.84
N ASP A 349 -4.21 -20.58 -13.15
CA ASP A 349 -5.59 -21.01 -13.35
C ASP A 349 -6.19 -20.28 -14.56
N THR A 350 -6.38 -20.98 -15.68
CA THR A 350 -6.97 -20.41 -16.90
C THR A 350 -8.37 -19.83 -16.68
N ASN A 351 -9.09 -20.31 -15.67
CA ASN A 351 -10.39 -19.77 -15.30
C ASN A 351 -10.32 -18.39 -14.64
N CYS A 352 -9.13 -17.88 -14.30
CA CYS A 352 -8.98 -16.50 -13.82
C CYS A 352 -9.53 -15.45 -14.82
N ILE A 353 -9.61 -15.78 -16.11
CA ILE A 353 -10.29 -14.96 -17.12
C ILE A 353 -11.78 -14.80 -16.78
N THR A 354 -12.47 -15.87 -16.39
CA THR A 354 -13.92 -15.92 -16.09
C THR A 354 -14.26 -15.76 -14.61
N ALA A 355 -13.28 -15.78 -13.72
CA ALA A 355 -13.39 -15.57 -12.28
C ALA A 355 -14.44 -16.45 -11.54
N PRO A 356 -14.44 -17.79 -11.70
CA PRO A 356 -15.36 -18.67 -10.97
C PRO A 356 -14.91 -18.96 -9.53
N ASN A 357 -13.82 -18.34 -9.08
CA ASN A 357 -13.22 -18.61 -7.77
C ASN A 357 -14.05 -17.98 -6.64
N SER A 358 -13.72 -18.34 -5.40
CA SER A 358 -14.33 -17.74 -4.22
C SER A 358 -13.49 -16.54 -3.76
N PRO A 359 -14.11 -15.37 -3.48
CA PRO A 359 -13.40 -14.20 -2.97
C PRO A 359 -12.57 -14.51 -1.73
N VAL A 360 -11.33 -14.04 -1.72
CA VAL A 360 -10.45 -14.10 -0.54
C VAL A 360 -10.45 -12.75 0.17
N GLN A 361 -10.28 -12.77 1.49
CA GLN A 361 -10.04 -11.54 2.25
C GLN A 361 -8.65 -11.02 1.91
N CYS A 362 -8.57 -9.73 1.60
CA CYS A 362 -7.35 -9.09 1.14
C CYS A 362 -6.28 -9.02 2.25
N PRO A 363 -4.98 -8.95 1.91
CA PRO A 363 -3.95 -8.58 2.87
C PRO A 363 -4.27 -7.25 3.55
N ALA A 364 -3.77 -7.03 4.77
CA ALA A 364 -3.85 -5.73 5.42
C ALA A 364 -3.24 -4.64 4.50
N PRO A 365 -3.97 -3.56 4.19
CA PRO A 365 -3.47 -2.56 3.26
C PRO A 365 -2.28 -1.78 3.84
N THR A 366 -1.32 -1.49 2.97
CA THR A 366 -0.07 -0.76 3.23
C THR A 366 -0.04 0.60 2.52
N THR A 367 -1.16 1.00 1.92
CA THR A 367 -1.46 2.35 1.42
C THR A 367 -2.95 2.61 1.64
N GLU A 368 -3.38 3.86 1.57
CA GLU A 368 -4.80 4.19 1.63
C GLU A 368 -5.57 3.52 0.47
N VAL A 369 -6.57 2.74 0.84
CA VAL A 369 -7.56 2.15 -0.07
C VAL A 369 -8.70 3.16 -0.21
N SER A 370 -8.96 3.61 -1.45
CA SER A 370 -10.04 4.57 -1.71
C SER A 370 -11.41 3.91 -1.60
N ALA A 371 -12.47 4.70 -1.43
CA ALA A 371 -13.85 4.19 -1.40
C ALA A 371 -14.33 3.64 -2.76
N ASP A 372 -13.73 4.10 -3.87
CA ASP A 372 -14.15 3.75 -5.24
C ASP A 372 -13.33 2.59 -5.85
N ALA A 373 -12.28 2.12 -5.18
CA ALA A 373 -11.36 1.12 -5.71
C ALA A 373 -10.73 0.24 -4.62
N GLN A 374 -11.29 -0.96 -4.40
CA GLN A 374 -10.73 -1.97 -3.48
C GLN A 374 -10.18 -3.22 -4.17
N CYS A 375 -10.62 -3.51 -5.40
CA CYS A 375 -10.16 -4.64 -6.20
C CYS A 375 -9.73 -4.20 -7.60
N TYR A 376 -8.87 -5.00 -8.24
CA TYR A 376 -8.47 -4.81 -9.63
C TYR A 376 -8.64 -6.07 -10.48
N THR A 377 -8.72 -5.88 -11.80
CA THR A 377 -8.46 -6.87 -12.86
C THR A 377 -7.56 -6.24 -13.90
N ARG A 378 -6.47 -6.89 -14.28
CA ARG A 378 -5.54 -6.39 -15.31
C ARG A 378 -5.13 -7.45 -16.32
N VAL A 379 -4.62 -7.01 -17.46
CA VAL A 379 -4.00 -7.89 -18.46
C VAL A 379 -2.59 -7.44 -18.80
N ILE A 380 -1.60 -8.28 -18.51
CA ILE A 380 -0.20 -8.08 -18.85
C ILE A 380 0.15 -9.03 -19.99
N GLY A 381 0.22 -8.51 -21.22
CA GLY A 381 0.38 -9.32 -22.44
C GLY A 381 -0.82 -10.24 -22.67
N SER A 382 -0.67 -11.53 -22.40
CA SER A 382 -1.74 -12.54 -22.44
C SER A 382 -2.13 -13.09 -21.07
N VAL A 383 -1.58 -12.54 -19.98
CA VAL A 383 -1.87 -12.95 -18.60
C VAL A 383 -2.94 -12.05 -18.00
N THR A 384 -4.04 -12.63 -17.55
CA THR A 384 -5.07 -11.93 -16.76
C THR A 384 -4.84 -12.15 -15.28
N GLU A 385 -4.78 -11.07 -14.51
CA GLU A 385 -4.63 -11.11 -13.06
C GLU A 385 -5.78 -10.39 -12.38
N ARG A 386 -6.23 -10.93 -11.26
CA ARG A 386 -7.24 -10.34 -10.38
C ARG A 386 -6.67 -10.26 -8.98
N GLY A 387 -6.93 -9.17 -8.27
CA GLY A 387 -6.39 -8.99 -6.92
C GLY A 387 -7.00 -7.82 -6.17
N CYS A 388 -6.38 -7.53 -5.02
CA CYS A 388 -6.75 -6.49 -4.10
C CYS A 388 -5.94 -5.22 -4.36
N LEU A 389 -6.58 -4.06 -4.29
CA LEU A 389 -5.87 -2.79 -4.14
C LEU A 389 -5.59 -2.59 -2.66
N GLY A 390 -4.32 -2.70 -2.28
CA GLY A 390 -3.89 -2.59 -0.89
C GLY A 390 -2.46 -2.06 -0.72
N SER A 391 -1.62 -2.06 -1.76
CA SER A 391 -0.28 -1.47 -1.73
C SER A 391 -0.09 -0.41 -2.82
N ALA A 392 0.92 0.44 -2.65
CA ALA A 392 1.33 1.40 -3.68
C ALA A 392 1.74 0.70 -4.99
N THR A 393 2.25 -0.53 -4.92
CA THR A 393 2.57 -1.35 -6.10
C THR A 393 1.31 -1.77 -6.86
N ASP A 394 0.24 -2.17 -6.17
CA ASP A 394 -1.02 -2.56 -6.81
C ASP A 394 -1.69 -1.37 -7.50
N ALA A 395 -1.65 -0.20 -6.86
CA ALA A 395 -2.18 1.05 -7.41
C ALA A 395 -1.38 1.54 -8.63
N LEU A 396 -0.04 1.55 -8.56
CA LEU A 396 0.82 1.99 -9.67
C LEU A 396 0.82 1.01 -10.85
N ALA A 397 0.66 -0.29 -10.60
CA ALA A 397 0.60 -1.33 -11.63
C ALA A 397 -0.83 -1.63 -12.10
N CYS A 398 -1.75 -0.69 -11.92
CA CYS A 398 -3.12 -0.72 -12.42
C CYS A 398 -3.51 0.64 -13.03
N ASP A 399 -2.89 0.99 -14.16
CA ASP A 399 -3.31 2.14 -14.96
C ASP A 399 -4.55 1.76 -15.79
N SER A 400 -5.61 2.57 -15.71
CA SER A 400 -6.86 2.35 -16.45
C SER A 400 -6.72 2.59 -17.97
N THR A 401 -5.61 3.17 -18.41
CA THR A 401 -5.22 3.31 -19.82
C THR A 401 -4.38 2.14 -20.33
N GLU A 402 -3.76 1.35 -19.45
CA GLU A 402 -2.87 0.22 -19.79
C GLU A 402 -3.44 -1.13 -19.37
N ASN A 403 -4.64 -1.47 -19.88
CA ASN A 403 -5.31 -2.76 -19.64
C ASN A 403 -5.53 -3.11 -18.14
N CYS A 404 -5.90 -2.14 -17.29
CA CYS A 404 -6.44 -2.41 -15.96
C CYS A 404 -7.86 -1.85 -15.76
N GLN A 405 -8.64 -2.50 -14.90
CA GLN A 405 -9.88 -1.97 -14.35
C GLN A 405 -9.90 -2.16 -12.83
N THR A 406 -10.20 -1.08 -12.11
CA THR A 406 -10.51 -1.10 -10.67
C THR A 406 -12.03 -1.14 -10.44
N CYS A 407 -12.45 -1.50 -9.22
CA CYS A 407 -13.86 -1.42 -8.83
C CYS A 407 -14.06 -1.27 -7.32
N ALA A 408 -15.25 -0.80 -6.94
CA ALA A 408 -15.72 -0.69 -5.57
C ALA A 408 -16.49 -1.95 -5.12
N ILE A 409 -16.24 -2.40 -3.90
CA ILE A 409 -16.94 -3.47 -3.20
C ILE A 409 -18.24 -2.90 -2.63
N GLU A 410 -19.36 -3.41 -3.13
CA GLU A 410 -20.68 -3.14 -2.57
C GLU A 410 -21.14 -4.33 -1.71
N ASN A 411 -21.67 -4.06 -0.52
CA ASN A 411 -22.24 -5.08 0.39
C ASN A 411 -21.29 -6.26 0.74
N GLY A 412 -19.98 -6.05 0.69
CA GLY A 412 -18.95 -7.06 0.98
C GLY A 412 -18.75 -8.12 -0.10
N ALA A 413 -19.29 -7.92 -1.31
CA ALA A 413 -19.09 -8.80 -2.46
C ALA A 413 -17.91 -8.34 -3.33
N ALA A 414 -17.06 -9.27 -3.76
CA ALA A 414 -15.98 -8.97 -4.70
C ALA A 414 -16.52 -8.43 -6.02
N CYS A 415 -16.13 -7.21 -6.35
CA CYS A 415 -16.58 -6.49 -7.54
C CYS A 415 -15.83 -6.92 -8.81
N ASN A 416 -14.60 -7.44 -8.67
CA ASN A 416 -13.71 -7.78 -9.77
C ASN A 416 -14.01 -9.16 -10.38
N LYS A 417 -15.30 -9.51 -10.55
CA LYS A 417 -15.77 -10.77 -11.15
C LYS A 417 -16.08 -10.68 -12.64
N ALA A 418 -16.37 -9.48 -13.17
CA ALA A 418 -16.75 -9.31 -14.57
C ALA A 418 -15.61 -9.70 -15.53
N ILE A 419 -15.96 -10.11 -16.76
CA ILE A 419 -14.97 -10.32 -17.83
C ILE A 419 -14.30 -8.99 -18.16
N PHE A 420 -12.97 -9.00 -18.28
CA PHE A 420 -12.18 -7.82 -18.61
C PHE A 420 -11.21 -8.11 -19.78
N PRO A 421 -11.11 -7.21 -20.77
CA PRO A 421 -12.10 -6.16 -21.06
C PRO A 421 -13.46 -6.77 -21.44
N THR A 422 -14.54 -5.98 -21.43
CA THR A 422 -15.90 -6.49 -21.61
C THR A 422 -16.20 -7.00 -23.02
N ASP A 423 -15.42 -6.58 -24.00
CA ASP A 423 -15.46 -6.96 -25.42
C ASP A 423 -14.44 -8.05 -25.81
N ARG A 424 -13.78 -8.66 -24.81
CA ARG A 424 -12.76 -9.70 -25.00
C ARG A 424 -13.23 -10.81 -25.94
N ILE A 425 -12.49 -11.00 -27.04
CA ILE A 425 -12.86 -11.91 -28.12
C ILE A 425 -13.00 -13.37 -27.65
N GLN A 426 -14.02 -14.04 -28.18
CA GLN A 426 -14.27 -15.46 -28.00
C GLN A 426 -14.03 -16.22 -29.31
N CYS A 427 -13.34 -17.34 -29.25
CA CYS A 427 -13.08 -18.17 -30.43
C CYS A 427 -13.51 -19.62 -30.22
N VAL A 428 -13.67 -20.36 -31.32
CA VAL A 428 -13.71 -21.81 -31.27
C VAL A 428 -12.28 -22.32 -31.03
N VAL A 429 -12.08 -23.08 -29.96
CA VAL A 429 -10.80 -23.72 -29.62
C VAL A 429 -10.99 -25.23 -29.66
N GLY A 430 -10.27 -25.90 -30.57
CA GLY A 430 -10.57 -27.28 -30.95
C GLY A 430 -12.00 -27.40 -31.49
N ASN A 431 -12.89 -27.99 -30.69
CA ASN A 431 -14.32 -28.13 -30.99
C ASN A 431 -15.24 -27.32 -30.06
N THR A 432 -14.68 -26.59 -29.09
CA THR A 432 -15.45 -25.85 -28.08
C THR A 432 -15.59 -24.40 -28.49
N ALA A 433 -16.83 -23.90 -28.60
CA ALA A 433 -17.14 -22.50 -28.87
C ALA A 433 -17.03 -21.62 -27.61
N ASP A 434 -17.16 -20.31 -27.80
CA ASP A 434 -17.30 -19.30 -26.73
C ASP A 434 -16.11 -19.21 -25.77
N GLN A 435 -14.93 -19.69 -26.18
CA GLN A 435 -13.72 -19.68 -25.36
C GLN A 435 -13.04 -18.31 -25.46
N TYR A 436 -12.96 -17.59 -24.34
CA TYR A 436 -12.25 -16.30 -24.26
C TYR A 436 -10.75 -16.48 -24.53
N CYS A 437 -10.19 -15.60 -25.37
CA CYS A 437 -8.78 -15.67 -25.70
C CYS A 437 -7.86 -15.11 -24.59
N PRO A 438 -6.64 -15.66 -24.42
CA PRO A 438 -5.68 -15.17 -23.43
C PRO A 438 -5.28 -13.70 -23.65
N ASN A 439 -5.02 -13.30 -24.89
CA ASN A 439 -4.91 -11.89 -25.26
C ASN A 439 -6.34 -11.31 -25.51
N PRO A 440 -6.66 -10.10 -25.04
CA PRO A 440 -7.89 -9.40 -25.43
C PRO A 440 -7.93 -8.93 -26.88
N ALA A 441 -6.79 -8.49 -27.42
CA ALA A 441 -6.64 -7.99 -28.79
C ALA A 441 -6.33 -9.11 -29.80
N ASP A 442 -6.82 -10.32 -29.52
CA ASP A 442 -6.50 -11.53 -30.29
C ASP A 442 -7.32 -11.65 -31.58
N SER A 443 -6.99 -12.65 -32.41
CA SER A 443 -7.83 -13.10 -33.50
C SER A 443 -8.11 -14.60 -33.40
N CYS A 444 -9.20 -15.05 -34.00
CA CYS A 444 -9.50 -16.47 -34.14
C CYS A 444 -8.80 -17.03 -35.37
N VAL A 445 -8.19 -18.21 -35.23
CA VAL A 445 -7.37 -18.84 -36.28
C VAL A 445 -7.96 -20.19 -36.68
N GLN A 446 -7.80 -20.52 -37.96
CA GLN A 446 -7.94 -21.87 -38.52
C GLN A 446 -6.62 -22.27 -39.20
N ILE A 447 -6.08 -23.44 -38.89
CA ILE A 447 -4.83 -23.96 -39.46
C ILE A 447 -5.12 -25.31 -40.12
N ALA A 448 -4.92 -25.41 -41.43
CA ALA A 448 -5.06 -26.66 -42.19
C ALA A 448 -3.76 -27.46 -42.13
N ASN A 449 -3.75 -28.54 -41.35
CA ASN A 449 -2.63 -29.47 -41.30
C ASN A 449 -2.57 -30.34 -42.58
N ASN A 450 -1.44 -31.00 -42.83
CA ASN A 450 -1.17 -31.83 -44.00
C ASN A 450 -2.01 -33.13 -44.04
N GLY A 451 -3.33 -33.03 -44.20
CA GLY A 451 -4.28 -34.14 -44.26
C GLY A 451 -5.62 -33.85 -43.57
N GLU A 452 -6.38 -32.89 -44.10
CA GLU A 452 -7.80 -32.57 -43.78
C GLU A 452 -8.15 -32.03 -42.37
N THR A 453 -7.34 -32.25 -41.33
CA THR A 453 -7.65 -31.72 -39.98
C THR A 453 -7.39 -30.21 -39.87
N ILE A 454 -8.45 -29.44 -39.59
CA ILE A 454 -8.36 -28.00 -39.28
C ILE A 454 -8.24 -27.82 -37.77
N THR A 455 -7.11 -27.25 -37.32
CA THR A 455 -6.93 -26.82 -35.93
C THR A 455 -7.52 -25.43 -35.73
N LYS A 456 -8.34 -25.26 -34.69
CA LYS A 456 -8.97 -23.97 -34.33
C LYS A 456 -8.46 -23.50 -32.97
N LYS A 457 -8.06 -22.24 -32.88
CA LYS A 457 -7.51 -21.63 -31.66
C LYS A 457 -7.52 -20.10 -31.75
N CYS A 458 -7.22 -19.43 -30.63
CA CYS A 458 -6.82 -18.03 -30.63
C CYS A 458 -5.38 -17.86 -31.16
N GLN A 459 -5.06 -16.74 -31.81
CA GLN A 459 -3.74 -16.46 -32.37
C GLN A 459 -2.66 -16.40 -31.28
N SER A 460 -2.93 -15.82 -30.11
CA SER A 460 -1.97 -15.84 -28.98
C SER A 460 -1.69 -17.23 -28.40
N SER A 461 -2.49 -18.24 -28.76
CA SER A 461 -2.31 -19.66 -28.39
C SER A 461 -1.63 -20.50 -29.48
N MET A 462 -1.09 -19.87 -30.53
CA MET A 462 -0.27 -20.54 -31.54
C MET A 462 1.13 -20.86 -30.99
N THR A 463 1.63 -22.04 -31.31
CA THR A 463 3.04 -22.40 -31.07
C THR A 463 3.94 -21.71 -32.10
N ALA A 464 5.22 -21.51 -31.77
CA ALA A 464 6.18 -20.94 -32.72
C ALA A 464 6.26 -21.73 -34.04
N ALA A 465 6.10 -23.05 -34.01
CA ALA A 465 6.05 -23.89 -35.20
C ALA A 465 4.80 -23.65 -36.06
N GLU A 466 3.64 -23.40 -35.43
CA GLU A 466 2.40 -23.03 -36.14
C GLU A 466 2.48 -21.62 -36.73
N VAL A 467 3.12 -20.66 -36.02
CA VAL A 467 3.38 -19.31 -36.55
C VAL A 467 4.24 -19.42 -37.81
N SER A 468 5.41 -20.06 -37.74
CA SER A 468 6.28 -20.25 -38.91
C SER A 468 5.63 -21.09 -40.02
N PHE A 469 4.75 -22.03 -39.69
CA PHE A 469 3.95 -22.75 -40.69
C PHE A 469 3.01 -21.81 -41.44
N CYS A 470 2.26 -20.95 -40.73
CA CYS A 470 1.36 -19.98 -41.35
C CYS A 470 2.09 -18.89 -42.14
N GLU A 471 3.26 -18.43 -41.67
CA GLU A 471 4.12 -17.49 -42.41
C GLU A 471 4.62 -18.09 -43.74
N ALA A 472 4.96 -19.38 -43.75
CA ALA A 472 5.38 -20.10 -44.96
C ALA A 472 4.20 -20.59 -45.83
N ASN A 473 2.99 -20.66 -45.28
CA ASN A 473 1.80 -21.22 -45.91
C ASN A 473 0.55 -20.39 -45.55
N SER A 474 0.50 -19.14 -46.00
CA SER A 474 -0.69 -18.27 -45.92
C SER A 474 -1.95 -18.98 -46.42
N ASN A 475 -1.83 -19.72 -47.53
CA ASN A 475 -2.87 -20.61 -48.08
C ASN A 475 -3.13 -21.90 -47.27
N LYS A 476 -2.79 -21.91 -45.97
CA LYS A 476 -3.17 -22.95 -45.00
C LYS A 476 -3.64 -22.37 -43.67
N CYS A 477 -3.65 -21.04 -43.51
CA CYS A 477 -4.10 -20.39 -42.29
C CYS A 477 -5.09 -19.25 -42.59
N ASP A 478 -6.15 -19.17 -41.80
CA ASP A 478 -7.14 -18.09 -41.86
C ASP A 478 -7.25 -17.42 -40.49
N PHE A 479 -7.42 -16.09 -40.49
CA PHE A 479 -7.45 -15.24 -39.31
C PHE A 479 -8.66 -14.31 -39.37
N CYS A 480 -9.42 -14.19 -38.29
CA CYS A 480 -10.64 -13.40 -38.25
C CYS A 480 -10.93 -12.80 -36.86
N TRP A 481 -11.66 -11.67 -36.81
CA TRP A 481 -11.75 -10.79 -35.64
C TRP A 481 -13.17 -10.64 -35.05
N ALA A 482 -14.03 -11.65 -35.19
CA ALA A 482 -15.38 -11.64 -34.60
C ALA A 482 -15.61 -12.90 -33.78
N ASN A 483 -16.50 -12.82 -32.78
CA ASN A 483 -16.75 -13.95 -31.87
C ASN A 483 -17.14 -15.22 -32.65
N ASN A 484 -16.40 -16.30 -32.41
CA ASN A 484 -16.51 -17.60 -33.07
C ASN A 484 -16.45 -17.55 -34.62
N CYS A 485 -15.82 -16.53 -35.23
CA CYS A 485 -15.72 -16.43 -36.69
C CYS A 485 -15.03 -17.64 -37.35
N ASN A 486 -14.13 -18.32 -36.61
CA ASN A 486 -13.48 -19.56 -37.03
C ASN A 486 -14.38 -20.83 -36.90
N GLN A 487 -15.68 -20.68 -36.67
CA GLN A 487 -16.62 -21.80 -36.56
C GLN A 487 -16.79 -22.57 -37.88
N GLN A 488 -16.78 -21.91 -39.03
CA GLN A 488 -16.95 -22.55 -40.33
C GLN A 488 -15.61 -22.95 -40.96
N ALA A 489 -15.47 -24.20 -41.40
CA ALA A 489 -14.26 -24.73 -42.03
C ALA A 489 -13.98 -24.07 -43.40
N ILE A 490 -12.74 -23.66 -43.64
CA ILE A 490 -12.30 -23.02 -44.89
C ILE A 490 -11.53 -24.01 -45.77
N THR A 491 -11.80 -23.99 -47.08
CA THR A 491 -11.12 -24.80 -48.09
C THR A 491 -10.05 -23.97 -48.79
N PHE A 492 -8.77 -24.25 -48.52
CA PHE A 492 -7.65 -23.51 -49.11
C PHE A 492 -7.17 -24.14 -50.44
N ASN A 493 -7.53 -23.55 -51.58
CA ASN A 493 -7.36 -24.15 -52.92
C ASN A 493 -6.55 -23.31 -53.93
N TYR A 494 -5.73 -22.35 -53.49
CA TYR A 494 -4.91 -21.48 -54.35
C TYR A 494 -3.40 -21.64 -54.06
N LEU A 495 -2.57 -21.32 -55.05
CA LEU A 495 -1.10 -21.29 -54.96
C LEU A 495 -0.61 -19.85 -54.95
N GLU A 496 0.32 -19.50 -54.06
CA GLU A 496 1.01 -18.20 -54.15
C GLU A 496 2.16 -18.25 -55.16
N CYS A 497 2.22 -17.30 -56.09
CA CYS A 497 3.33 -17.15 -57.03
C CYS A 497 3.85 -15.71 -57.02
N PHE A 498 5.17 -15.52 -57.00
CA PHE A 498 5.76 -14.18 -57.16
C PHE A 498 5.38 -13.60 -58.52
N SER A 499 4.98 -12.33 -58.56
CA SER A 499 4.49 -11.66 -59.77
C SER A 499 5.30 -10.39 -60.05
N CYS A 500 6.04 -10.35 -61.15
CA CYS A 500 6.88 -9.21 -61.52
C CYS A 500 7.28 -9.23 -63.00
N GLU A 501 7.69 -8.08 -63.53
CA GLU A 501 8.38 -7.97 -64.81
C GLU A 501 9.63 -7.09 -64.68
N SER A 502 10.78 -7.56 -65.18
CA SER A 502 12.07 -6.90 -64.99
C SER A 502 12.27 -5.57 -65.73
N THR A 503 11.32 -5.20 -66.60
CA THR A 503 11.24 -3.88 -67.24
C THR A 503 10.57 -2.84 -66.34
N VAL A 504 9.83 -3.28 -65.33
CA VAL A 504 9.13 -2.46 -64.33
C VAL A 504 9.86 -2.50 -63.00
N ASP A 505 10.28 -3.67 -62.55
CA ASP A 505 10.99 -3.88 -61.28
C ASP A 505 12.28 -4.71 -61.48
N GLY A 506 13.42 -4.07 -61.27
CA GLY A 506 14.73 -4.71 -61.39
C GLY A 506 14.95 -5.90 -60.44
N HIS A 507 14.29 -5.93 -59.27
CA HIS A 507 14.42 -7.04 -58.32
C HIS A 507 13.96 -8.38 -58.91
N CYS A 508 13.05 -8.34 -59.90
CA CYS A 508 12.58 -9.51 -60.63
C CYS A 508 13.72 -10.38 -61.20
N THR A 509 14.83 -9.74 -61.63
CA THR A 509 16.09 -10.39 -62.03
C THR A 509 17.17 -10.33 -60.95
N THR A 510 17.41 -9.17 -60.32
CA THR A 510 18.62 -8.94 -59.50
C THR A 510 18.54 -9.52 -58.09
N ASN A 511 17.34 -9.52 -57.49
CA ASN A 511 17.11 -10.01 -56.13
C ASN A 511 15.69 -10.61 -56.00
N PRO A 512 15.48 -11.86 -56.45
CA PRO A 512 14.16 -12.50 -56.40
C PRO A 512 13.57 -12.63 -54.98
N SER A 513 14.41 -12.62 -53.94
CA SER A 513 13.98 -12.61 -52.54
C SER A 513 13.39 -11.29 -52.06
N ALA A 514 13.57 -10.18 -52.81
CA ALA A 514 12.97 -8.89 -52.50
C ALA A 514 11.58 -8.67 -53.15
N ILE A 515 11.08 -9.65 -53.93
CA ILE A 515 9.76 -9.54 -54.56
C ILE A 515 8.68 -9.70 -53.49
N THR A 516 7.85 -8.68 -53.31
CA THR A 516 6.73 -8.67 -52.34
C THR A 516 5.37 -8.91 -53.00
N THR A 517 5.29 -8.76 -54.32
CA THR A 517 4.07 -8.94 -55.12
C THR A 517 3.80 -10.42 -55.40
N VAL A 518 2.59 -10.88 -55.06
CA VAL A 518 2.17 -12.28 -55.15
C VAL A 518 0.81 -12.36 -55.83
N ASP A 519 0.68 -13.24 -56.82
CA ASP A 519 -0.59 -13.60 -57.44
C ASP A 519 -1.09 -14.96 -56.91
N HIS A 520 -2.42 -15.14 -56.89
CA HIS A 520 -3.07 -16.42 -56.60
C HIS A 520 -3.27 -17.22 -57.90
N CYS A 521 -2.54 -18.32 -58.06
CA CYS A 521 -2.50 -19.12 -59.28
C CYS A 521 -2.85 -20.59 -59.05
N THR A 522 -2.90 -21.36 -60.14
CA THR A 522 -2.88 -22.84 -60.11
C THR A 522 -1.49 -23.41 -60.41
N THR A 523 -0.68 -22.69 -61.20
CA THR A 523 0.71 -23.03 -61.54
C THR A 523 1.52 -21.75 -61.67
N CYS A 524 2.70 -21.69 -61.07
CA CYS A 524 3.62 -20.56 -61.23
C CYS A 524 4.47 -20.73 -62.50
N ALA A 525 4.84 -19.61 -63.11
CA ALA A 525 5.77 -19.55 -64.24
C ALA A 525 6.90 -18.54 -63.99
N THR A 526 8.02 -18.74 -64.67
CA THR A 526 9.12 -17.78 -64.87
C THR A 526 9.56 -17.84 -66.33
N LEU A 527 9.38 -16.75 -67.07
CA LEU A 527 9.66 -16.62 -68.49
C LEU A 527 10.82 -15.64 -68.70
N PHE A 528 11.77 -15.99 -69.56
CA PHE A 528 12.88 -15.15 -69.97
C PHE A 528 12.86 -14.92 -71.48
N SER A 529 12.82 -13.65 -71.88
CA SER A 529 12.84 -13.23 -73.28
C SER A 529 14.27 -12.93 -73.72
N THR A 530 14.83 -13.75 -74.61
CA THR A 530 16.19 -13.57 -75.13
C THR A 530 16.35 -12.34 -76.04
N SER A 531 15.25 -11.83 -76.63
CA SER A 531 15.28 -10.68 -77.53
C SER A 531 15.23 -9.33 -76.80
N THR A 532 14.58 -9.29 -75.63
CA THR A 532 14.48 -8.07 -74.79
C THR A 532 15.31 -8.16 -73.51
N ASN A 533 15.94 -9.31 -73.26
CA ASN A 533 16.65 -9.67 -72.03
C ASN A 533 15.81 -9.53 -70.74
N ALA A 534 14.48 -9.53 -70.88
CA ALA A 534 13.53 -9.30 -69.80
C ALA A 534 13.05 -10.62 -69.18
N LEU A 535 12.71 -10.57 -67.89
CA LEU A 535 12.20 -11.70 -67.13
C LEU A 535 10.85 -11.36 -66.52
N LYS A 536 9.89 -12.29 -66.64
CA LYS A 536 8.56 -12.22 -66.05
C LYS A 536 8.36 -13.38 -65.09
N ARG A 537 7.76 -13.11 -63.92
CA ARG A 537 7.27 -14.11 -62.96
C ARG A 537 5.79 -13.88 -62.75
N GLY A 538 5.02 -14.94 -62.53
CA GLY A 538 3.60 -14.84 -62.19
C GLY A 538 2.86 -16.14 -62.47
N CYS A 539 1.54 -16.04 -62.65
CA CYS A 539 0.69 -17.16 -63.03
C CYS A 539 0.95 -17.66 -64.47
N LEU A 540 1.05 -18.97 -64.68
CA LEU A 540 1.15 -19.58 -66.02
C LEU A 540 -0.06 -19.21 -66.89
N GLN A 541 -1.27 -19.22 -66.31
CA GLN A 541 -2.50 -18.90 -67.04
C GLN A 541 -2.63 -17.41 -67.45
N SER A 542 -1.76 -16.53 -66.93
CA SER A 542 -1.71 -15.10 -67.29
C SER A 542 -0.73 -14.80 -68.45
N LEU A 543 0.06 -15.78 -68.88
CA LEU A 543 0.92 -15.66 -70.07
C LEU A 543 0.11 -15.81 -71.37
N THR A 544 0.62 -15.27 -72.49
CA THR A 544 -0.02 -15.46 -73.81
C THR A 544 0.09 -16.91 -74.29
N ALA A 545 -0.77 -17.34 -75.22
CA ALA A 545 -0.77 -18.72 -75.72
C ALA A 545 0.58 -19.17 -76.32
N ALA A 546 1.37 -18.26 -76.90
CA ALA A 546 2.70 -18.55 -77.41
C ALA A 546 3.72 -18.75 -76.27
N GLU A 547 3.69 -17.88 -75.25
CA GLU A 547 4.53 -17.99 -74.05
C GLU A 547 4.16 -19.26 -73.24
N GLN A 548 2.88 -19.60 -73.12
CA GLN A 548 2.41 -20.84 -72.48
C GLN A 548 2.95 -22.08 -73.22
N ALA A 549 2.93 -22.09 -74.56
CA ALA A 549 3.48 -23.19 -75.36
C ALA A 549 5.02 -23.30 -75.20
N GLN A 550 5.72 -22.18 -75.08
CA GLN A 550 7.15 -22.12 -74.77
C GLN A 550 7.46 -22.70 -73.38
N CYS A 551 6.65 -22.35 -72.37
CA CYS A 551 6.75 -22.91 -71.02
C CYS A 551 6.41 -24.41 -70.96
N ALA A 552 5.49 -24.90 -71.79
CA ALA A 552 5.17 -26.31 -71.91
C ALA A 552 6.30 -27.13 -72.59
N ALA A 553 7.17 -26.48 -73.37
CA ALA A 553 8.33 -27.13 -74.00
C ALA A 553 9.51 -27.37 -73.04
N GLY A 554 9.54 -26.71 -71.86
CA GLY A 554 10.56 -26.91 -70.84
C GLY A 554 11.98 -26.46 -71.22
N ASP A 555 12.08 -25.47 -72.11
CA ASP A 555 13.36 -24.92 -72.58
C ASP A 555 13.98 -23.94 -71.55
N SER A 556 15.28 -23.68 -71.72
CA SER A 556 16.10 -22.66 -71.04
C SER A 556 15.50 -21.25 -70.93
N SER A 557 14.42 -20.98 -71.67
CA SER A 557 13.71 -19.71 -71.74
C SER A 557 12.40 -19.65 -70.92
N CYS A 558 11.87 -20.77 -70.40
CA CYS A 558 10.78 -20.71 -69.40
C CYS A 558 10.76 -21.93 -68.44
N SER A 559 10.44 -21.68 -67.17
CA SER A 559 10.24 -22.69 -66.13
C SER A 559 8.84 -22.58 -65.50
N THR A 560 8.26 -23.71 -65.09
CA THR A 560 6.97 -23.76 -64.35
C THR A 560 7.09 -24.64 -63.11
N CYS A 561 6.27 -24.36 -62.09
CA CYS A 561 6.29 -25.10 -60.83
C CYS A 561 4.97 -24.95 -60.04
N THR A 562 4.75 -25.84 -59.07
CA THR A 562 3.44 -26.09 -58.43
C THR A 562 3.46 -26.05 -56.88
N THR A 563 4.48 -25.43 -56.28
CA THR A 563 4.55 -25.18 -54.82
C THR A 563 4.56 -23.67 -54.53
N ASN A 564 4.15 -23.24 -53.34
CA ASN A 564 4.08 -21.81 -53.01
C ASN A 564 5.44 -21.13 -53.25
N ARG A 565 5.41 -19.98 -53.92
CA ARG A 565 6.56 -19.10 -54.18
C ARG A 565 7.74 -19.80 -54.88
N CYS A 566 7.49 -20.95 -55.51
CA CYS A 566 8.49 -21.78 -56.18
C CYS A 566 9.19 -21.07 -57.34
N ASN A 567 8.51 -20.09 -57.94
CA ASN A 567 9.04 -19.24 -58.99
C ASN A 567 9.93 -18.10 -58.46
N GLY A 568 10.46 -18.22 -57.24
CA GLY A 568 11.48 -17.31 -56.67
C GLY A 568 12.93 -17.68 -56.98
N VAL A 569 13.19 -18.81 -57.66
CA VAL A 569 14.56 -19.22 -58.01
C VAL A 569 15.22 -18.31 -59.07
N VAL A 570 16.55 -18.25 -59.08
CA VAL A 570 17.31 -17.53 -60.13
C VAL A 570 17.04 -18.12 -61.51
N PHE A 571 16.88 -17.25 -62.52
CA PHE A 571 16.61 -17.66 -63.89
C PHE A 571 17.20 -16.69 -64.93
N PRO A 572 17.84 -17.16 -66.03
CA PRO A 572 18.36 -18.52 -66.23
C PRO A 572 19.26 -18.99 -65.06
N ALA A 573 19.37 -20.30 -64.86
CA ALA A 573 19.98 -20.88 -63.66
C ALA A 573 21.50 -20.61 -63.52
N ASP A 574 22.16 -20.24 -64.62
CA ASP A 574 23.58 -19.88 -64.73
C ASP A 574 23.84 -18.37 -64.71
N ARG A 575 22.83 -17.54 -64.38
CA ARG A 575 22.99 -16.09 -64.21
C ARG A 575 24.00 -15.79 -63.10
N LEU A 576 25.09 -15.11 -63.46
CA LEU A 576 26.15 -14.69 -62.54
C LEU A 576 25.60 -13.78 -61.42
N SER A 577 26.10 -13.98 -60.20
CA SER A 577 25.92 -13.05 -59.07
C SER A 577 27.22 -12.35 -58.73
N CYS A 578 27.14 -11.07 -58.37
CA CYS A 578 28.26 -10.23 -58.01
C CYS A 578 27.90 -9.35 -56.81
N TYR A 579 28.91 -8.88 -56.08
CA TYR A 579 28.71 -7.78 -55.15
C TYR A 579 28.42 -6.50 -55.95
N SER A 580 27.36 -5.79 -55.53
CA SER A 580 26.73 -4.63 -56.16
C SER A 580 26.65 -3.50 -55.15
N CYS A 581 26.72 -2.24 -55.60
CA CYS A 581 26.55 -1.08 -54.73
C CYS A 581 25.18 -0.44 -54.99
N ALA A 582 24.28 -0.50 -54.01
CA ALA A 582 22.86 -0.24 -54.16
C ALA A 582 22.52 1.18 -54.67
N GLN A 583 23.34 2.18 -54.33
CA GLN A 583 23.20 3.55 -54.84
C GLN A 583 24.56 4.23 -55.04
N GLY A 584 24.94 4.46 -56.30
CA GLY A 584 26.08 5.32 -56.65
C GLY A 584 27.47 4.71 -56.40
N GLU A 585 28.36 5.48 -55.80
CA GLU A 585 29.72 5.02 -55.48
C GLU A 585 29.76 4.26 -54.15
N CYS A 586 30.61 3.23 -54.08
CA CYS A 586 30.73 2.35 -52.91
C CYS A 586 31.46 3.06 -51.74
N HIS A 587 30.77 3.97 -51.06
CA HIS A 587 31.32 4.81 -49.99
C HIS A 587 31.34 4.15 -48.61
N SER A 588 30.43 3.21 -48.34
CA SER A 588 30.36 2.43 -47.09
C SER A 588 29.98 0.97 -47.39
N HIS A 589 30.15 0.10 -46.40
CA HIS A 589 29.86 -1.33 -46.54
C HIS A 589 28.36 -1.65 -46.49
N ASP A 590 27.54 -0.78 -45.88
CA ASP A 590 26.09 -0.93 -45.72
C ASP A 590 25.32 -0.84 -47.05
N GLY A 591 25.94 -0.26 -48.08
CA GLY A 591 25.40 -0.17 -49.43
C GLY A 591 25.77 -1.35 -50.35
N ILE A 592 26.47 -2.38 -49.85
CA ILE A 592 26.98 -3.49 -50.68
C ILE A 592 26.13 -4.75 -50.49
N SER A 593 25.37 -5.11 -51.52
CA SER A 593 24.53 -6.32 -51.62
C SER A 593 25.18 -7.38 -52.52
N VAL A 594 24.73 -8.63 -52.44
CA VAL A 594 24.93 -9.62 -53.51
C VAL A 594 23.71 -9.57 -54.42
N GLU A 595 23.92 -9.29 -55.70
CA GLU A 595 22.86 -9.21 -56.70
C GLU A 595 23.22 -10.06 -57.92
N TYR A 596 22.20 -10.65 -58.53
CA TYR A 596 22.35 -11.27 -59.84
C TYR A 596 22.47 -10.20 -60.92
N CYS A 597 23.28 -10.45 -61.95
CA CYS A 597 23.45 -9.51 -63.06
C CYS A 597 22.11 -9.24 -63.75
N GLY A 598 21.62 -8.00 -63.67
CA GLY A 598 20.30 -7.63 -64.20
C GLY A 598 20.18 -7.91 -65.69
N HIS A 599 21.23 -7.57 -66.45
CA HIS A 599 21.42 -8.01 -67.83
C HIS A 599 22.04 -9.42 -67.83
N TYR A 600 21.30 -10.43 -68.30
CA TYR A 600 21.89 -11.76 -68.50
C TYR A 600 22.87 -11.75 -69.69
N SER A 601 24.07 -12.29 -69.49
CA SER A 601 25.08 -12.51 -70.54
C SER A 601 25.90 -13.75 -70.18
N GLN A 602 26.03 -14.68 -71.12
CA GLN A 602 26.77 -15.92 -70.88
C GLN A 602 28.28 -15.62 -70.80
N GLY A 603 28.92 -16.01 -69.70
CA GLY A 603 30.34 -15.72 -69.47
C GLY A 603 30.66 -14.27 -69.04
N ASP A 604 29.69 -13.59 -68.41
CA ASP A 604 29.90 -12.27 -67.78
C ASP A 604 30.99 -12.31 -66.69
N SER A 605 31.37 -11.15 -66.16
CA SER A 605 32.38 -11.04 -65.10
C SER A 605 32.02 -9.96 -64.09
N CYS A 606 32.25 -10.25 -62.81
CA CYS A 606 32.17 -9.25 -61.76
C CYS A 606 33.35 -8.28 -61.86
N VAL A 607 33.09 -7.03 -61.51
CA VAL A 607 34.04 -5.91 -61.62
C VAL A 607 34.09 -5.16 -60.29
N THR A 608 35.30 -4.72 -59.92
CA THR A 608 35.55 -3.72 -58.88
C THR A 608 36.33 -2.57 -59.51
N ARG A 609 35.72 -1.38 -59.60
CA ARG A 609 36.37 -0.16 -60.06
C ARG A 609 37.07 0.53 -58.89
N LEU A 610 38.27 1.04 -59.14
CA LEU A 610 39.13 1.72 -58.18
C LEU A 610 39.42 3.15 -58.67
N ASP A 611 39.55 4.10 -57.74
CA ASP A 611 40.14 5.42 -58.03
C ASP A 611 41.68 5.37 -58.06
N SER A 612 42.31 6.53 -58.30
CA SER A 612 43.77 6.67 -58.35
C SER A 612 44.48 6.43 -57.00
N SER A 613 43.74 6.41 -55.88
CA SER A 613 44.25 6.07 -54.55
C SER A 613 44.08 4.60 -54.19
N GLY A 614 43.38 3.82 -55.03
CA GLY A 614 43.05 2.42 -54.79
C GLY A 614 41.76 2.22 -53.98
N LYS A 615 40.97 3.27 -53.73
CA LYS A 615 39.66 3.19 -53.09
C LYS A 615 38.64 2.61 -54.06
N VAL A 616 37.75 1.73 -53.59
CA VAL A 616 36.63 1.21 -54.39
C VAL A 616 35.65 2.34 -54.71
N THR A 617 35.37 2.52 -56.00
CA THR A 617 34.37 3.51 -56.49
C THR A 617 33.09 2.85 -56.97
N TRP A 618 33.14 1.63 -57.53
CA TRP A 618 31.94 0.95 -58.02
C TRP A 618 32.13 -0.57 -58.08
N MET A 619 31.05 -1.33 -57.87
CA MET A 619 31.02 -2.80 -57.94
C MET A 619 29.76 -3.27 -58.66
N GLY A 620 29.87 -4.34 -59.45
CA GLY A 620 28.76 -4.94 -60.18
C GLY A 620 29.25 -5.81 -61.34
N CYS A 621 28.35 -6.10 -62.29
CA CYS A 621 28.65 -6.93 -63.46
C CYS A 621 29.18 -6.12 -64.65
N LEU A 622 30.06 -6.73 -65.46
CA LEU A 622 30.62 -6.08 -66.65
C LEU A 622 29.54 -5.76 -67.69
N SER A 623 28.51 -6.60 -67.83
CA SER A 623 27.32 -6.33 -68.66
C SER A 623 26.50 -5.11 -68.24
N SER A 624 26.59 -4.67 -66.98
CA SER A 624 25.90 -3.48 -66.45
C SER A 624 26.66 -2.17 -66.71
N LEU A 625 27.86 -2.22 -67.30
CA LEU A 625 28.68 -1.04 -67.60
C LEU A 625 28.45 -0.54 -69.03
N SER A 626 28.53 0.78 -69.22
CA SER A 626 28.50 1.37 -70.56
C SER A 626 29.76 1.00 -71.36
N SER A 627 29.64 0.93 -72.69
CA SER A 627 30.72 0.52 -73.60
C SER A 627 32.03 1.32 -73.43
N ALA A 628 31.94 2.60 -73.08
CA ALA A 628 33.10 3.43 -72.76
C ALA A 628 33.82 2.99 -71.46
N VAL A 629 33.08 2.62 -70.42
CA VAL A 629 33.66 2.14 -69.15
C VAL A 629 34.17 0.70 -69.31
N VAL A 630 33.48 -0.16 -70.05
CA VAL A 630 33.96 -1.51 -70.42
C VAL A 630 35.32 -1.43 -71.14
N THR A 631 35.48 -0.49 -72.09
CA THR A 631 36.75 -0.26 -72.78
C THR A 631 37.87 0.11 -71.81
N THR A 632 37.61 1.02 -70.86
CA THR A 632 38.56 1.40 -69.80
C THR A 632 38.92 0.21 -68.90
N CYS A 633 37.93 -0.59 -68.47
CA CYS A 633 38.14 -1.76 -67.62
C CYS A 633 38.79 -2.95 -68.34
N ASN A 634 38.79 -2.97 -69.68
CA ASN A 634 39.57 -3.92 -70.47
C ASN A 634 41.03 -3.44 -70.66
N GLY A 635 41.28 -2.14 -70.65
CA GLY A 635 42.61 -1.55 -70.86
C GLY A 635 43.47 -1.37 -69.60
N ASN A 636 42.89 -1.31 -68.40
CA ASN A 636 43.65 -1.02 -67.18
C ASN A 636 43.18 -1.80 -65.93
N ALA A 637 43.92 -2.86 -65.58
CA ALA A 637 43.67 -3.71 -64.41
C ALA A 637 43.86 -3.01 -63.05
N ASN A 638 44.55 -1.87 -63.01
CA ASN A 638 44.70 -1.07 -61.78
C ASN A 638 43.47 -0.19 -61.52
N LEU A 639 42.68 0.14 -62.55
CA LEU A 639 41.42 0.88 -62.43
C LEU A 639 40.20 -0.03 -62.35
N CYS A 640 40.26 -1.25 -62.91
CA CYS A 640 39.20 -2.23 -62.78
C CYS A 640 39.76 -3.64 -62.56
N ARG A 641 39.47 -4.24 -61.40
CA ARG A 641 39.69 -5.67 -61.16
C ARG A 641 38.49 -6.45 -61.69
N LYS A 642 38.73 -7.56 -62.38
CA LYS A 642 37.70 -8.42 -62.98
C LYS A 642 37.89 -9.88 -62.57
N CYS A 643 36.80 -10.60 -62.41
CA CYS A 643 36.79 -12.03 -62.12
C CYS A 643 35.46 -12.68 -62.57
N SER A 644 35.43 -13.99 -62.79
CA SER A 644 34.36 -14.65 -63.57
C SER A 644 33.63 -15.78 -62.83
N THR A 645 33.74 -15.86 -61.50
CA THR A 645 32.95 -16.79 -60.67
C THR A 645 31.96 -16.02 -59.80
N ALA A 646 30.88 -16.65 -59.36
CA ALA A 646 29.90 -16.02 -58.48
C ALA A 646 30.57 -15.37 -57.26
N ASN A 647 30.16 -14.13 -56.95
CA ASN A 647 30.57 -13.35 -55.78
C ASN A 647 32.10 -13.13 -55.66
N CYS A 648 32.86 -13.27 -56.76
CA CYS A 648 34.31 -13.23 -56.73
C CYS A 648 34.90 -11.85 -56.41
N ASN A 649 34.12 -10.78 -56.60
CA ASN A 649 34.48 -9.40 -56.25
C ASN A 649 34.18 -9.10 -54.76
N GLU A 650 34.43 -10.06 -53.87
CA GLU A 650 34.14 -9.95 -52.43
C GLU A 650 34.89 -8.78 -51.76
N PRO A 651 34.20 -7.82 -51.11
CA PRO A 651 34.83 -6.66 -50.48
C PRO A 651 35.94 -7.02 -49.48
N GLY A 652 35.74 -8.05 -48.65
CA GLY A 652 36.70 -8.51 -47.65
C GLY A 652 38.00 -9.10 -48.22
N LYS A 653 38.03 -9.46 -49.51
CA LYS A 653 39.28 -9.87 -50.20
C LYS A 653 40.03 -8.69 -50.82
N VAL A 654 39.43 -7.50 -50.85
CA VAL A 654 40.02 -6.24 -51.34
C VAL A 654 40.39 -5.31 -50.18
N LEU A 655 39.69 -5.43 -49.03
CA LEU A 655 39.80 -4.58 -47.85
C LEU A 655 40.06 -5.43 -46.59
N ALA A 656 41.30 -5.46 -46.10
CA ALA A 656 41.63 -6.05 -44.79
C ALA A 656 41.24 -5.09 -43.65
N SER A 657 39.98 -4.68 -43.62
CA SER A 657 39.47 -3.63 -42.73
C SER A 657 39.41 -4.08 -41.27
N GLY A 658 39.81 -3.19 -40.36
CA GLY A 658 39.45 -3.33 -38.94
C GLY A 658 37.93 -3.38 -38.78
N SER A 659 37.43 -4.07 -37.75
CA SER A 659 35.99 -4.17 -37.49
C SER A 659 35.68 -3.92 -36.01
N CYS A 660 34.67 -3.08 -35.77
CA CYS A 660 34.32 -2.55 -34.46
C CYS A 660 32.82 -2.76 -34.18
N VAL A 661 32.41 -2.71 -32.91
CA VAL A 661 30.99 -2.51 -32.59
C VAL A 661 30.64 -1.07 -32.98
N GLN A 662 29.58 -0.90 -33.76
CA GLN A 662 29.11 0.42 -34.23
C GLN A 662 27.64 0.60 -33.82
N CYS A 663 27.35 1.59 -32.98
CA CYS A 663 26.01 1.87 -32.45
C CYS A 663 25.94 3.25 -31.78
N ILE A 664 24.74 3.78 -31.54
CA ILE A 664 24.51 4.97 -30.71
C ILE A 664 23.28 4.81 -29.81
N SER A 665 23.42 5.18 -28.53
CA SER A 665 22.39 4.97 -27.51
C SER A 665 21.16 5.88 -27.62
N SER A 666 21.17 6.84 -28.55
CA SER A 666 20.00 7.68 -28.87
C SER A 666 18.99 6.98 -29.80
N THR A 667 19.41 5.90 -30.46
CA THR A 667 18.54 5.08 -31.33
C THR A 667 18.43 3.64 -30.85
N ASP A 668 19.45 3.13 -30.15
CA ASP A 668 19.49 1.75 -29.64
C ASP A 668 20.03 1.71 -28.20
N PRO A 669 19.16 1.53 -27.17
CA PRO A 669 19.56 1.50 -25.76
C PRO A 669 20.62 0.44 -25.42
N ASP A 670 20.64 -0.71 -26.12
CA ASP A 670 21.57 -1.81 -25.86
C ASP A 670 23.03 -1.39 -26.12
N CYS A 671 23.26 -0.31 -26.87
CA CYS A 671 24.58 0.26 -27.10
C CYS A 671 25.32 0.67 -25.81
N VAL A 672 24.61 0.91 -24.69
CA VAL A 672 25.22 1.23 -23.39
C VAL A 672 25.68 -0.04 -22.67
N GLU A 673 24.73 -0.92 -22.34
CA GLU A 673 24.93 -2.04 -21.39
C GLU A 673 25.11 -3.41 -22.05
N ALA A 674 24.57 -3.60 -23.26
CA ALA A 674 24.53 -4.87 -23.98
C ALA A 674 25.33 -4.82 -25.29
N ALA A 675 26.32 -3.93 -25.39
CA ALA A 675 27.18 -3.73 -26.56
C ALA A 675 27.91 -5.01 -27.04
N SER A 676 27.97 -6.06 -26.21
CA SER A 676 28.42 -7.41 -26.57
C SER A 676 27.50 -8.15 -27.55
N ASN A 677 26.24 -7.74 -27.70
CA ASN A 677 25.24 -8.42 -28.53
C ASN A 677 25.33 -8.02 -30.01
N PHE A 678 25.81 -6.80 -30.29
CA PHE A 678 25.95 -6.27 -31.65
C PHE A 678 26.94 -7.06 -32.48
N VAL A 679 26.62 -7.31 -33.76
CA VAL A 679 27.58 -7.83 -34.73
C VAL A 679 28.62 -6.73 -35.02
N VAL A 680 29.91 -7.11 -35.16
CA VAL A 680 30.95 -6.13 -35.53
C VAL A 680 30.81 -5.75 -36.99
N GLN A 681 30.91 -4.45 -37.27
CA GLN A 681 30.84 -3.90 -38.61
C GLN A 681 32.24 -3.43 -39.06
N PRO A 682 32.59 -3.63 -40.35
CA PRO A 682 33.85 -3.15 -40.91
C PRO A 682 33.93 -1.63 -40.91
N CYS A 683 35.14 -1.10 -40.78
CA CYS A 683 35.41 0.34 -40.80
C CYS A 683 35.48 0.90 -42.23
N ASN A 684 35.17 2.19 -42.39
CA ASN A 684 35.22 2.85 -43.71
C ASN A 684 36.67 3.01 -44.21
N ASP A 685 37.64 3.21 -43.31
CA ASP A 685 39.06 3.09 -43.62
C ASP A 685 39.55 1.64 -43.42
N PRO A 686 40.03 0.95 -44.48
CA PRO A 686 40.58 -0.40 -44.32
C PRO A 686 41.89 -0.45 -43.53
N GLN A 687 42.57 0.67 -43.28
CA GLN A 687 43.77 0.75 -42.45
C GLN A 687 43.46 1.06 -40.98
N ASN A 688 42.17 1.09 -40.57
CA ASN A 688 41.80 1.40 -39.20
C ASN A 688 42.41 0.45 -38.17
N SER A 689 43.23 1.00 -37.27
CA SER A 689 43.96 0.26 -36.23
C SER A 689 43.34 0.35 -34.84
N ALA A 690 42.20 1.06 -34.67
CA ALA A 690 41.55 1.20 -33.37
C ALA A 690 40.03 1.38 -33.44
N CYS A 691 39.31 0.83 -32.47
CA CYS A 691 37.91 1.12 -32.21
C CYS A 691 37.77 2.14 -31.08
N TYR A 692 36.66 2.86 -31.02
CA TYR A 692 36.31 3.76 -29.91
C TYR A 692 34.97 3.41 -29.25
N SER A 693 34.82 3.87 -28.02
CA SER A 693 33.55 4.13 -27.34
C SER A 693 33.64 5.54 -26.75
N ARG A 694 32.69 6.41 -27.03
CA ARG A 694 32.69 7.82 -26.61
C ARG A 694 31.32 8.28 -26.14
N LEU A 695 31.29 9.41 -25.46
CA LEU A 695 30.07 10.18 -25.24
C LEU A 695 29.98 11.30 -26.27
N THR A 696 28.79 11.45 -26.86
CA THR A 696 28.49 12.60 -27.71
C THR A 696 28.33 13.87 -26.87
N SER A 697 28.32 15.04 -27.52
CA SER A 697 27.95 16.30 -26.86
C SER A 697 26.50 16.35 -26.36
N THR A 698 25.66 15.38 -26.75
CA THR A 698 24.29 15.19 -26.27
C THR A 698 24.18 14.14 -25.16
N GLY A 699 25.30 13.56 -24.71
CA GLY A 699 25.34 12.57 -23.64
C GLY A 699 25.00 11.12 -24.06
N ALA A 700 24.77 10.88 -25.35
CA ALA A 700 24.58 9.51 -25.87
C ALA A 700 25.92 8.76 -25.92
N THR A 701 25.89 7.46 -25.64
CA THR A 701 27.04 6.58 -25.88
C THR A 701 27.10 6.23 -27.36
N GLU A 702 28.25 6.44 -27.99
CA GLU A 702 28.50 6.13 -29.39
C GLU A 702 29.74 5.25 -29.50
N ARG A 703 29.66 4.21 -30.32
CA ARG A 703 30.74 3.25 -30.57
C ARG A 703 31.02 3.20 -32.07
N GLY A 704 32.29 3.10 -32.45
CA GLY A 704 32.66 3.11 -33.86
C GLY A 704 34.15 2.89 -34.13
N CYS A 705 34.55 3.15 -35.37
CA CYS A 705 35.93 3.07 -35.85
C CYS A 705 36.68 4.39 -35.67
N PHE A 706 37.90 4.37 -35.13
CA PHE A 706 38.64 5.61 -34.84
C PHE A 706 38.99 6.40 -36.11
N SER A 707 39.28 5.70 -37.21
CA SER A 707 39.46 6.26 -38.55
C SER A 707 38.30 7.14 -39.03
N ASP A 708 37.08 6.85 -38.58
CA ASP A 708 35.85 7.40 -39.17
C ASP A 708 35.39 8.66 -38.42
N LEU A 709 36.05 8.98 -37.30
CA LEU A 709 35.85 10.23 -36.56
C LEU A 709 36.37 11.47 -37.31
N ASP A 710 35.70 12.60 -37.14
CA ASP A 710 36.23 13.91 -37.54
C ASP A 710 37.51 14.29 -36.76
N SER A 711 38.27 15.28 -37.24
CA SER A 711 39.55 15.70 -36.63
C SER A 711 39.44 16.17 -35.18
N THR A 712 38.35 16.85 -34.82
CA THR A 712 38.09 17.34 -33.45
C THR A 712 37.76 16.17 -32.52
N SER A 713 36.99 15.21 -33.02
CA SER A 713 36.65 13.99 -32.30
C SER A 713 37.81 13.03 -32.13
N LYS A 714 38.67 12.85 -33.15
CA LYS A 714 39.92 12.09 -33.05
C LYS A 714 40.82 12.64 -31.94
N THR A 715 40.99 13.97 -31.91
CA THR A 715 41.81 14.66 -30.90
C THR A 715 41.28 14.43 -29.49
N ARG A 716 39.95 14.53 -29.28
CA ARG A 716 39.30 14.24 -27.99
C ARG A 716 39.43 12.76 -27.58
N CYS A 717 39.30 11.83 -28.53
CA CYS A 717 39.49 10.40 -28.26
C CYS A 717 40.93 10.02 -27.93
N GLN A 718 41.92 10.74 -28.47
CA GLN A 718 43.32 10.59 -28.09
C GLN A 718 43.63 11.21 -26.71
N ALA A 719 42.90 12.24 -26.30
CA ALA A 719 43.03 12.85 -24.97
C ALA A 719 42.39 12.01 -23.84
N GLY A 720 41.46 11.11 -24.16
CA GLY A 720 40.98 10.07 -23.24
C GLY A 720 39.97 10.50 -22.17
N THR A 721 39.40 11.72 -22.23
CA THR A 721 38.48 12.24 -21.19
C THR A 721 37.09 11.62 -21.28
N ASP A 722 36.47 11.68 -22.46
CA ASP A 722 35.08 11.27 -22.71
C ASP A 722 35.00 10.14 -23.77
N CYS A 723 36.13 9.48 -24.00
CA CYS A 723 36.29 8.47 -25.03
C CYS A 723 37.41 7.48 -24.68
N ARG A 724 37.15 6.20 -24.92
CA ARG A 724 38.09 5.09 -24.75
C ARG A 724 38.38 4.46 -26.10
N MET A 725 39.66 4.42 -26.48
CA MET A 725 40.12 3.68 -27.65
C MET A 725 40.63 2.29 -27.26
N CYS A 726 40.58 1.35 -28.21
CA CYS A 726 41.20 0.03 -28.08
C CYS A 726 41.65 -0.49 -29.45
N SER A 727 42.77 -1.20 -29.49
CA SER A 727 43.48 -1.55 -30.74
C SER A 727 43.75 -3.06 -30.87
N THR A 728 43.20 -3.88 -29.97
CA THR A 728 43.78 -5.21 -29.69
C THR A 728 42.99 -6.39 -30.26
N ARG A 729 41.68 -6.27 -30.51
CA ARG A 729 40.81 -7.31 -31.12
C ARG A 729 39.56 -6.69 -31.75
N ALA A 730 38.92 -7.40 -32.69
CA ALA A 730 37.51 -7.16 -32.99
C ALA A 730 36.66 -7.28 -31.70
N ARG A 731 35.57 -6.50 -31.60
CA ARG A 731 34.75 -6.34 -30.38
C ARG A 731 35.46 -5.70 -29.18
N CYS A 732 36.69 -5.17 -29.28
CA CYS A 732 37.36 -4.59 -28.10
C CYS A 732 36.59 -3.41 -27.47
N ASN A 733 35.76 -2.72 -28.26
CA ASN A 733 34.92 -1.60 -27.84
C ASN A 733 33.51 -2.04 -27.39
N SER A 734 33.30 -3.32 -27.02
CA SER A 734 32.04 -3.82 -26.45
C SER A 734 31.97 -3.79 -24.92
N LEU A 735 33.04 -3.42 -24.23
CA LEU A 735 33.04 -3.27 -22.76
C LEU A 735 32.11 -2.13 -22.33
N GLU A 736 31.51 -2.24 -21.14
CA GLU A 736 30.67 -1.19 -20.55
C GLU A 736 31.37 0.17 -20.66
N PHE A 737 30.70 1.11 -21.32
CA PHE A 737 31.20 2.45 -21.55
C PHE A 737 29.99 3.41 -21.62
N PRO A 738 30.05 4.55 -20.93
CA PRO A 738 31.07 4.86 -19.92
C PRO A 738 30.96 3.94 -18.71
N ILE A 739 32.07 3.68 -18.01
CA ILE A 739 32.04 2.93 -16.74
C ILE A 739 31.40 3.86 -15.71
N GLN A 740 30.14 3.61 -15.37
CA GLN A 740 29.35 4.46 -14.49
C GLN A 740 29.03 3.78 -13.17
N ILE A 741 29.00 4.58 -12.10
CA ILE A 741 28.50 4.14 -10.80
C ILE A 741 27.00 3.89 -10.90
N LYS A 742 26.53 2.75 -10.38
CA LYS A 742 25.10 2.42 -10.28
C LYS A 742 24.67 2.57 -8.83
N CYS A 743 23.61 3.32 -8.56
CA CYS A 743 23.15 3.61 -7.21
C CYS A 743 21.73 3.08 -7.00
N PHE A 744 21.37 2.75 -5.76
CA PHE A 744 19.95 2.70 -5.42
C PHE A 744 19.40 4.13 -5.41
N GLN A 745 18.23 4.33 -6.00
CA GLN A 745 17.66 5.65 -6.23
C GLN A 745 16.18 5.62 -5.91
N CYS A 746 15.79 6.35 -4.88
CA CYS A 746 14.44 6.41 -4.34
C CYS A 746 14.36 7.58 -3.35
N ASP A 747 13.16 8.08 -3.10
CA ASP A 747 12.89 9.05 -2.06
C ASP A 747 11.86 8.43 -1.12
N SER A 748 12.14 8.37 0.18
CA SER A 748 11.18 7.75 1.11
C SER A 748 9.90 8.55 1.34
N THR A 749 9.84 9.80 0.85
CA THR A 749 8.60 10.58 0.81
C THR A 749 7.62 10.04 -0.24
N THR A 750 8.12 9.32 -1.25
CA THR A 750 7.32 8.69 -2.32
C THR A 750 7.38 7.16 -2.33
N THR A 751 8.41 6.57 -1.72
CA THR A 751 8.68 5.12 -1.73
C THR A 751 9.28 4.71 -0.38
N PRO A 752 8.45 4.44 0.65
CA PRO A 752 8.89 4.22 2.04
C PRO A 752 9.97 3.14 2.20
N GLU A 753 9.98 2.13 1.32
CA GLU A 753 10.97 1.06 1.23
C GLU A 753 12.40 1.59 0.99
N CYS A 754 12.54 2.83 0.54
CA CYS A 754 13.82 3.52 0.48
C CYS A 754 14.50 3.63 1.85
N LYS A 755 13.74 3.66 2.96
CA LYS A 755 14.28 3.59 4.33
C LYS A 755 14.91 2.22 4.61
N ASN A 756 14.43 1.13 4.00
CA ASN A 756 14.89 -0.23 4.24
C ASN A 756 16.28 -0.53 3.63
N ALA A 757 16.85 -1.68 3.99
CA ALA A 757 18.02 -2.20 3.27
C ALA A 757 17.61 -2.57 1.83
N GLN A 758 18.35 -2.06 0.84
CA GLN A 758 18.01 -2.24 -0.56
C GLN A 758 18.53 -3.61 -1.05
N LEU A 759 17.62 -4.44 -1.53
CA LEU A 759 17.89 -5.78 -2.05
C LEU A 759 17.55 -5.79 -3.55
N GLY A 760 18.55 -6.08 -4.40
CA GLY A 760 18.42 -6.05 -5.86
C GLY A 760 19.65 -5.50 -6.55
N THR A 761 19.54 -5.20 -7.84
CA THR A 761 20.59 -4.58 -8.64
C THR A 761 20.37 -3.06 -8.69
N PRO A 762 21.37 -2.22 -8.34
CA PRO A 762 21.24 -0.76 -8.40
C PRO A 762 21.13 -0.25 -9.83
N SER A 763 20.41 0.86 -10.03
CA SER A 763 20.18 1.48 -11.35
C SER A 763 21.29 2.46 -11.74
N ASN A 764 21.41 2.75 -13.04
CA ASN A 764 22.31 3.79 -13.55
C ASN A 764 21.90 5.18 -13.05
N CYS A 765 22.88 6.06 -12.84
CA CYS A 765 22.60 7.47 -12.55
C CYS A 765 21.80 8.13 -13.68
N PRO A 766 20.88 9.08 -13.39
CA PRO A 766 19.94 9.61 -14.40
C PRO A 766 20.64 10.46 -15.47
N ALA A 767 21.83 10.97 -15.16
CA ALA A 767 22.76 11.53 -16.11
C ALA A 767 24.15 10.96 -15.84
N TYR A 768 24.87 10.59 -16.91
CA TYR A 768 26.27 10.20 -16.77
C TYR A 768 27.14 11.40 -16.38
N ASN A 769 27.96 11.23 -15.36
CA ASN A 769 28.98 12.18 -14.97
C ASN A 769 30.09 11.48 -14.18
N THR A 770 31.36 11.77 -14.45
CA THR A 770 32.51 11.17 -13.74
C THR A 770 32.61 11.57 -12.27
N ALA A 771 31.96 12.67 -11.87
CA ALA A 771 31.87 13.11 -10.48
C ALA A 771 30.67 12.51 -9.71
N ASN A 772 29.89 11.62 -10.32
CA ASN A 772 28.75 10.96 -9.70
C ASN A 772 29.15 10.12 -8.48
N LYS A 773 28.33 10.18 -7.43
CA LYS A 773 28.49 9.47 -6.16
C LYS A 773 27.12 8.98 -5.71
N CYS A 774 27.08 7.87 -5.00
CA CYS A 774 25.83 7.43 -4.37
C CYS A 774 25.69 8.07 -2.99
N PHE A 775 24.50 8.57 -2.70
CA PHE A 775 24.13 9.14 -1.41
C PHE A 775 22.99 8.34 -0.77
N THR A 776 23.00 8.29 0.55
CA THR A 776 21.82 8.04 1.40
C THR A 776 21.70 9.26 2.31
N VAL A 777 20.68 10.09 2.12
CA VAL A 777 20.45 11.33 2.88
C VAL A 777 19.26 11.12 3.80
N VAL A 778 19.47 11.10 5.12
CA VAL A 778 18.41 10.92 6.13
C VAL A 778 18.14 12.26 6.81
N GLN A 779 16.98 12.86 6.55
CA GLN A 779 16.55 14.14 7.10
C GLN A 779 16.16 14.05 8.58
N GLU A 780 15.94 15.19 9.25
CA GLU A 780 15.57 15.25 10.68
C GLU A 780 14.33 14.42 11.05
N ASN A 781 13.32 14.48 10.17
CA ASN A 781 12.08 13.70 10.24
C ASN A 781 12.25 12.21 9.87
N GLY A 782 13.48 11.75 9.57
CA GLY A 782 13.77 10.36 9.20
C GLY A 782 13.54 10.03 7.72
N ASP A 783 13.23 11.00 6.86
CA ASP A 783 13.08 10.76 5.43
C ASP A 783 14.42 10.51 4.75
N THR A 784 14.49 9.40 4.02
CA THR A 784 15.68 8.85 3.41
C THR A 784 15.61 8.99 1.90
N VAL A 785 16.43 9.88 1.34
CA VAL A 785 16.62 10.00 -0.10
C VAL A 785 17.89 9.25 -0.49
N ARG A 786 17.74 8.17 -1.25
CA ARG A 786 18.86 7.54 -1.95
C ARG A 786 18.93 8.13 -3.34
N LYS A 787 20.08 8.67 -3.73
CA LYS A 787 20.25 9.27 -5.06
C LYS A 787 21.66 9.14 -5.57
N CYS A 788 21.80 9.15 -6.88
CA CYS A 788 23.05 9.49 -7.51
C CYS A 788 23.16 11.01 -7.71
N GLY A 789 24.37 11.58 -7.60
CA GLY A 789 24.60 12.97 -7.96
C GLY A 789 26.06 13.40 -7.89
N THR A 790 26.37 14.56 -8.46
CA THR A 790 27.74 15.10 -8.57
C THR A 790 28.17 15.99 -7.40
N GLY A 791 27.23 16.40 -6.54
CA GLY A 791 27.45 17.33 -5.43
C GLY A 791 28.55 16.89 -4.45
N THR A 792 29.08 17.84 -3.68
CA THR A 792 29.95 17.51 -2.54
C THR A 792 29.14 16.92 -1.40
N ARG A 793 29.77 16.13 -0.52
CA ARG A 793 29.10 15.59 0.68
C ARG A 793 28.45 16.70 1.48
N ASP A 794 29.18 17.76 1.77
CA ASP A 794 28.71 18.84 2.66
C ASP A 794 27.55 19.64 2.04
N ALA A 795 27.56 19.89 0.72
CA ALA A 795 26.44 20.54 0.05
C ALA A 795 25.20 19.64 -0.07
N THR A 796 25.39 18.32 -0.19
CA THR A 796 24.29 17.34 -0.39
C THR A 796 23.68 16.87 0.93
N CYS A 797 24.49 16.82 2.00
CA CYS A 797 24.13 16.34 3.33
C CYS A 797 23.95 17.46 4.37
N GLY A 798 24.28 18.71 4.06
CA GLY A 798 24.50 19.77 5.06
C GLY A 798 23.29 20.17 5.90
N SER A 799 22.07 19.79 5.50
CA SER A 799 20.82 20.02 6.24
C SER A 799 20.17 18.73 6.76
N SER A 800 20.87 17.60 6.69
CA SER A 800 20.34 16.27 7.01
C SER A 800 20.89 15.72 8.33
N LYS A 801 20.08 14.95 9.04
CA LYS A 801 20.38 14.37 10.37
C LYS A 801 21.46 13.30 10.33
N SER A 802 21.41 12.44 9.33
CA SER A 802 22.52 11.54 9.00
C SER A 802 22.63 11.35 7.50
N CYS A 803 23.84 11.11 7.01
CA CYS A 803 24.08 11.03 5.58
C CYS A 803 25.31 10.17 5.30
N GLU A 804 25.25 9.34 4.27
CA GLU A 804 26.37 8.56 3.78
C GLU A 804 26.59 8.85 2.30
N GLN A 805 27.82 9.19 1.93
CA GLN A 805 28.30 9.32 0.56
C GLN A 805 29.32 8.20 0.30
N CYS A 806 29.18 7.48 -0.81
CA CYS A 806 30.09 6.43 -1.21
C CYS A 806 30.32 6.41 -2.74
N LEU A 807 31.45 5.83 -3.15
CA LEU A 807 32.07 6.05 -4.48
C LEU A 807 32.13 4.79 -5.36
N PHE A 808 31.31 3.77 -5.07
CA PHE A 808 31.27 2.51 -5.84
C PHE A 808 29.83 1.98 -5.95
N SER A 809 29.54 1.18 -6.96
CA SER A 809 28.16 0.79 -7.30
C SER A 809 27.46 0.01 -6.18
N GLY A 810 26.19 0.34 -5.93
CA GLY A 810 25.33 -0.33 -4.95
C GLY A 810 25.73 -0.13 -3.48
N CYS A 811 26.64 0.80 -3.20
CA CYS A 811 27.14 1.05 -1.85
C CYS A 811 26.05 1.63 -0.91
N ASN A 812 25.15 2.44 -1.45
CA ASN A 812 24.08 3.12 -0.71
C ASN A 812 22.87 2.21 -0.41
N LYS A 813 23.10 0.97 0.01
CA LYS A 813 22.07 -0.07 0.22
C LYS A 813 21.70 -0.37 1.67
N ARG A 814 22.36 0.24 2.66
CA ARG A 814 22.10 -0.01 4.08
C ARG A 814 20.78 0.63 4.53
N VAL A 815 20.05 -0.02 5.44
CA VAL A 815 18.86 0.56 6.10
C VAL A 815 19.19 1.92 6.73
N SER A 816 18.26 2.87 6.65
CA SER A 816 18.45 4.28 7.06
C SER A 816 18.84 4.42 8.53
N THR A 817 18.33 3.56 9.40
CA THR A 817 18.66 3.51 10.83
C THR A 817 20.11 3.10 11.11
N ALA A 818 20.78 2.46 10.15
CA ALA A 818 22.21 2.13 10.22
C ALA A 818 23.12 3.24 9.62
N ILE A 819 22.55 4.34 9.13
CA ILE A 819 23.29 5.50 8.60
C ILE A 819 23.68 6.40 9.78
N VAL A 820 24.94 6.32 10.18
CA VAL A 820 25.48 7.04 11.35
C VAL A 820 25.50 8.56 11.11
N PRO A 821 25.12 9.40 12.09
CA PRO A 821 25.27 10.85 12.01
C PRO A 821 26.71 11.29 11.75
N THR A 822 26.89 12.31 10.91
CA THR A 822 28.24 12.84 10.63
C THR A 822 28.66 13.79 11.75
N ILE A 823 29.27 13.27 12.81
CA ILE A 823 29.94 14.14 13.80
C ILE A 823 31.19 14.72 13.15
N ILE A 824 31.10 15.97 12.69
CA ILE A 824 32.30 16.77 12.39
C ILE A 824 32.81 17.32 13.73
N PRO A 825 34.02 16.93 14.21
CA PRO A 825 34.64 17.61 15.33
C PRO A 825 34.99 19.04 14.90
N LYS A 826 34.17 20.01 15.29
CA LYS A 826 34.44 21.43 14.99
C LYS A 826 35.64 21.89 15.82
N PRO A 827 36.65 22.57 15.23
CA PRO A 827 37.85 22.95 15.96
C PRO A 827 37.58 23.85 17.16
N GLU A 828 38.31 23.59 18.24
CA GLU A 828 38.30 24.34 19.49
C GLU A 828 38.82 25.77 19.27
N ILE A 829 38.10 26.77 19.78
CA ILE A 829 38.60 28.15 19.91
C ILE A 829 38.31 28.67 21.32
N VAL A 830 39.38 28.70 22.12
CA VAL A 830 39.57 29.45 23.38
C VAL A 830 40.55 30.59 23.00
N PRO A 831 40.44 31.88 23.41
CA PRO A 831 40.21 32.41 24.77
C PRO A 831 39.24 33.64 24.79
N ILE A 832 39.10 34.56 25.78
CA ILE A 832 39.79 34.88 27.05
C ILE A 832 38.74 35.19 28.15
N LYS A 833 39.14 35.04 29.43
CA LYS A 833 38.46 35.48 30.65
C LYS A 833 38.06 36.98 30.67
N SER A 834 36.99 37.30 31.41
CA SER A 834 37.01 38.42 32.37
C SER A 834 36.37 37.97 33.70
N SER A 835 36.69 38.66 34.80
CA SER A 835 36.37 38.25 36.18
C SER A 835 36.01 39.46 37.04
N ALA A 836 35.38 39.19 38.20
CA ALA A 836 35.07 40.13 39.28
C ALA A 836 33.83 41.05 39.02
N ASN A 837 32.96 41.40 39.99
CA ASN A 837 33.03 41.33 41.46
C ASN A 837 31.64 41.23 42.14
N GLY A 838 31.56 40.47 43.25
CA GLY A 838 30.74 40.77 44.47
C GLY A 838 29.21 40.57 44.41
N ARG A 839 28.49 40.37 45.53
CA ARG A 839 28.86 40.27 46.98
C ARG A 839 27.79 39.44 47.75
N PHE A 840 28.20 38.87 48.89
CA PHE A 840 27.34 38.25 49.92
C PHE A 840 26.46 39.26 50.69
N VAL A 841 25.27 38.83 51.16
CA VAL A 841 24.71 39.12 52.53
C VAL A 841 23.85 37.92 52.98
N VAL A 842 23.80 37.64 54.30
CA VAL A 842 23.01 36.57 54.96
C VAL A 842 22.19 37.16 56.13
N GLY A 843 21.02 36.57 56.42
CA GLY A 843 20.19 36.81 57.62
C GLY A 843 18.74 37.20 57.28
N GLY A 844 17.71 36.89 58.08
CA GLY A 844 17.62 36.14 59.35
C GLY A 844 16.21 36.30 59.95
N ASN A 845 15.69 35.25 60.62
CA ASN A 845 14.31 35.10 61.14
C ASN A 845 13.67 36.31 61.86
N LEU A 846 12.34 36.47 61.74
CA LEU A 846 11.41 36.17 62.85
C LEU A 846 9.94 36.03 62.38
N ALA A 847 9.12 35.38 63.20
CA ALA A 847 7.69 35.10 62.93
C ALA A 847 6.78 35.75 63.98
N LEU A 848 5.51 36.01 63.62
CA LEU A 848 4.38 35.95 64.55
C LEU A 848 3.05 35.82 63.81
N LEU A 849 2.24 34.81 64.16
CA LEU A 849 0.80 34.79 63.87
C LEU A 849 0.10 34.07 65.01
N ILE A 850 -0.90 34.74 65.59
CA ILE A 850 -1.44 34.41 66.91
C ILE A 850 -2.60 33.42 66.78
N VAL A 851 -2.53 32.32 67.53
CA VAL A 851 -3.66 31.42 67.79
C VAL A 851 -4.01 31.51 69.28
N VAL A 852 -5.27 31.84 69.59
CA VAL A 852 -5.77 31.85 70.97
C VAL A 852 -6.59 30.58 71.21
N VAL A 853 -6.15 29.76 72.17
CA VAL A 853 -6.94 28.68 72.76
C VAL A 853 -7.04 28.97 74.25
N VAL A 854 -8.27 29.10 74.77
CA VAL A 854 -8.50 29.16 76.22
C VAL A 854 -8.84 27.76 76.72
N ARG A 855 -8.06 27.31 77.71
CA ARG A 855 -8.08 25.94 78.23
C ARG A 855 -8.72 25.92 79.62
N SER A 856 -9.67 25.02 79.84
CA SER A 856 -10.19 24.73 81.18
C SER A 856 -9.11 24.11 82.06
N ILE A 857 -8.88 24.66 83.25
CA ILE A 857 -8.09 24.02 84.31
C ILE A 857 -8.82 24.21 85.65
N LEU A 858 -9.16 23.10 86.31
CA LEU A 858 -9.56 23.09 87.71
C LEU A 858 -8.36 23.44 88.60
N MET A 859 -8.61 24.17 89.69
CA MET A 859 -7.70 24.19 90.83
C MET A 859 -8.47 23.89 92.13
N ARG A 860 -8.06 22.77 92.75
CA ARG A 860 -8.30 22.31 94.13
C ARG A 860 -9.75 21.98 94.52
#